data_AF-A0A938KGX0-F1
#
_entry.id   AF-A0A938KGX0-F1
#
_cell.length_a   1.000
_cell.length_b   1.000
_cell.length_c   1.000
_cell.angle_alpha   90.00
_cell.angle_beta   90.00
_cell.angle_gamma   90.00
#
_symmetry.space_group_name_H-M   'P 1'
#
loop_
_entity.id
_entity.type
_entity.pdbx_description
1 polymer ?
#
loop_
_entity_poly.entity_id
_entity_poly.type
_entity_poly.pdbx_seq_one_letter_code
_entity_poly.pdbx_strand_id
1 'polypeptide(L)'
;MHLPLRRLFILGLLTALCPVASGGVPVTLFDGATLTGWEGATGSVWRVEQGVILGGSLAGNPRNEFLATTRAYTNFVLQFDYRLQGTEGFVNGGVQFRSRRIPNPPNEMSGFQADIGAGYSGSLYDESRRNRMLALADKRLIERIEKPGEWNRYVVEARGPQIVLSLNGQRTATWVERDPSIEDKGVIALQIHGDCKAVIAFRNISIEELPSPVVPPGDEILSRFGSGQPVLALPGFSEGRFTLDTNEVIVFAGQENFVREQKRGELEAFLSAGFVSQKPRFRSMAWEADTVYEQWRDLNFGSWTSQLEKAGATVVIAQFGQLEALDGPNRIPEFVAAYHRLLDQFALRTRKLVLVSPMPFETPLAPHAPDLQRRNEDVRSYALAVKEIARQRGAVFVNLFDVITQRQGDKPRLTEDGIHLTDRGLVEVGRIVAGALGVEVSSLDGQALLREAIVRKNELWFDCWRPANWSFVYGDRVAQAFARGEGEEPHLKIAFQKNLPLIAEQENRIHALTSGTMPPVAPVTAAARPQPDAGALSPEEQLATLQPAEGFAVGLFASELQGVVKPIQIAWDETGRMYVACSPAYPHSRASAPRPDFILALEDTDRDGRADKSWKFAEGLTMVQGVEPGAGGVYVCDFDQIVHFRDSDGDGRADTRKVVLSGFGVGDTHQLVNSITYGPDGSLWFTQGLHAFSRVETPWGIARLDRSAVWRLRPGSIRLDGFFGGGMAGANCWGVAFDDYGQVFHKSGDRP
;
A
#
# COMPACT_ATOMS: atom_id res chain seq x y z
N MET A 1 -22.20 55.07 57.13
CA MET A 1 -20.97 54.28 57.35
C MET A 1 -21.07 53.02 56.49
N HIS A 2 -20.76 53.10 55.19
CA HIS A 2 -20.80 51.94 54.29
C HIS A 2 -19.84 52.12 53.10
N LEU A 3 -19.21 50.99 52.73
CA LEU A 3 -18.10 50.81 51.80
C LEU A 3 -18.40 51.25 50.34
N PRO A 4 -17.35 51.54 49.51
CA PRO A 4 -17.53 51.94 48.13
C PRO A 4 -17.47 50.77 47.11
N LEU A 5 -18.28 50.94 46.07
CA LEU A 5 -18.15 50.54 44.66
C LEU A 5 -17.72 49.11 44.28
N ARG A 6 -18.70 48.34 43.77
CA ARG A 6 -18.51 47.19 42.89
C ARG A 6 -17.97 47.63 41.51
N ARG A 7 -16.84 47.07 41.07
CA ARG A 7 -16.46 47.02 39.65
C ARG A 7 -16.87 45.66 39.06
N LEU A 8 -17.74 45.69 38.07
CA LEU A 8 -17.97 44.58 37.14
C LEU A 8 -16.70 44.39 36.30
N PHE A 9 -16.10 43.20 36.34
CA PHE A 9 -15.18 42.74 35.29
C PHE A 9 -15.98 41.87 34.33
N ILE A 10 -16.23 42.39 33.13
CA ILE A 10 -16.67 41.60 31.98
C ILE A 10 -15.41 40.93 31.43
N LEU A 11 -15.28 39.62 31.64
CA LEU A 11 -14.25 38.82 31.00
C LEU A 11 -14.76 38.46 29.60
N GLY A 12 -14.30 39.20 28.59
CA GLY A 12 -14.58 38.91 27.19
C GLY A 12 -13.94 37.58 26.80
N LEU A 13 -14.76 36.64 26.32
CA LEU A 13 -14.34 35.40 25.69
C LEU A 13 -13.57 35.75 24.40
N LEU A 14 -12.24 35.65 24.43
CA LEU A 14 -11.41 35.65 23.23
C LEU A 14 -11.51 34.26 22.60
N THR A 15 -12.41 34.09 21.65
CA THR A 15 -12.40 32.97 20.70
C THR A 15 -11.11 33.08 19.87
N ALA A 16 -10.11 32.27 20.22
CA ALA A 16 -8.96 32.04 19.35
C ALA A 16 -9.45 31.25 18.13
N LEU A 17 -9.71 31.97 17.04
CA LEU A 17 -9.84 31.39 15.71
C LEU A 17 -8.48 30.76 15.35
N CYS A 18 -8.41 29.42 15.37
CA CYS A 18 -7.34 28.69 14.71
C CYS A 18 -7.35 29.09 13.22
N PRO A 19 -6.22 29.53 12.63
CA PRO A 19 -6.16 29.70 11.20
C PRO A 19 -6.25 28.32 10.55
N VAL A 20 -7.33 28.09 9.82
CA VAL A 20 -7.40 27.01 8.84
C VAL A 20 -6.28 27.27 7.84
N ALA A 21 -5.36 26.32 7.67
CA ALA A 21 -4.32 26.40 6.65
C ALA A 21 -5.00 26.40 5.27
N SER A 22 -5.14 27.57 4.67
CA SER A 22 -5.56 27.73 3.27
C SER A 22 -4.47 27.17 2.36
N GLY A 23 -4.82 26.23 1.48
CA GLY A 23 -4.02 25.94 0.30
C GLY A 23 -3.77 27.25 -0.46
N GLY A 24 -2.51 27.47 -0.88
CA GLY A 24 -2.07 28.78 -1.36
C GLY A 24 -2.86 29.24 -2.58
N VAL A 25 -3.15 30.55 -2.66
CA VAL A 25 -3.63 31.15 -3.91
C VAL A 25 -2.44 31.23 -4.87
N PRO A 26 -2.57 30.86 -6.16
CA PRO A 26 -1.48 31.00 -7.14
C PRO A 26 -0.98 32.44 -7.22
N VAL A 27 0.34 32.62 -7.13
CA VAL A 27 1.01 33.94 -7.22
C VAL A 27 1.76 34.02 -8.55
N THR A 28 1.64 35.16 -9.25
CA THR A 28 2.44 35.39 -10.47
C THR A 28 3.90 35.66 -10.12
N LEU A 29 4.83 34.99 -10.80
CA LEU A 29 6.27 35.21 -10.69
C LEU A 29 6.78 36.25 -11.68
N PHE A 30 5.95 36.65 -12.66
CA PHE A 30 6.29 37.66 -13.64
C PHE A 30 5.11 38.62 -13.82
N ASP A 31 5.36 39.91 -13.66
CA ASP A 31 4.36 40.97 -13.73
C ASP A 31 4.04 41.43 -15.18
N GLY A 32 4.74 40.89 -16.18
CA GLY A 32 4.62 41.29 -17.57
C GLY A 32 5.50 42.50 -17.95
N ALA A 33 6.22 43.10 -17.02
CA ALA A 33 6.91 44.38 -17.22
C ALA A 33 8.37 44.37 -16.75
N THR A 34 8.66 43.76 -15.61
CA THR A 34 9.97 43.82 -14.95
C THR A 34 10.49 42.43 -14.59
N LEU A 35 11.81 42.31 -14.49
CA LEU A 35 12.46 41.12 -13.93
C LEU A 35 12.64 41.23 -12.41
N THR A 36 11.80 42.01 -11.72
CA THR A 36 11.81 42.10 -10.27
C THR A 36 11.59 40.71 -9.66
N GLY A 37 12.44 40.31 -8.72
CA GLY A 37 12.40 38.97 -8.14
C GLY A 37 13.20 37.91 -8.91
N TRP A 38 13.90 38.31 -9.98
CA TRP A 38 14.78 37.45 -10.77
C TRP A 38 16.23 37.95 -10.77
N GLU A 39 17.18 37.02 -10.87
CA GLU A 39 18.63 37.27 -10.95
C GLU A 39 19.28 36.46 -12.08
N GLY A 40 20.23 37.07 -12.79
CA GLY A 40 20.94 36.49 -13.93
C GLY A 40 21.52 37.57 -14.86
N ALA A 41 21.97 37.17 -16.05
CA ALA A 41 22.51 38.07 -17.08
C ALA A 41 21.41 38.91 -17.77
N THR A 42 20.79 39.82 -17.02
CA THR A 42 19.72 40.70 -17.50
C THR A 42 20.28 41.81 -18.42
N GLY A 43 19.53 42.16 -19.46
CA GLY A 43 19.90 43.17 -20.46
C GLY A 43 20.79 42.66 -21.61
N SER A 44 21.54 41.57 -21.42
CA SER A 44 22.35 40.93 -22.47
C SER A 44 21.77 39.62 -22.98
N VAL A 45 21.33 38.74 -22.07
CA VAL A 45 20.76 37.43 -22.41
C VAL A 45 19.26 37.40 -22.13
N TRP A 46 18.88 37.87 -20.95
CA TRP A 46 17.50 37.88 -20.47
C TRP A 46 16.92 39.29 -20.53
N ARG A 47 15.73 39.43 -21.13
CA ARG A 47 15.07 40.74 -21.32
C ARG A 47 13.55 40.59 -21.34
N VAL A 48 12.85 41.68 -21.07
CA VAL A 48 11.38 41.74 -21.20
C VAL A 48 11.03 42.46 -22.49
N GLU A 49 10.25 41.81 -23.35
CA GLU A 49 9.71 42.41 -24.56
C GLU A 49 8.24 42.00 -24.73
N GLN A 50 7.36 42.94 -25.07
CA GLN A 50 5.95 42.66 -25.37
C GLN A 50 5.22 41.80 -24.32
N GLY A 51 5.50 42.01 -23.04
CA GLY A 51 4.84 41.28 -21.96
C GLY A 51 5.36 39.86 -21.73
N VAL A 52 6.53 39.50 -22.28
CA VAL A 52 7.15 38.18 -22.12
C VAL A 52 8.62 38.29 -21.70
N ILE A 53 9.13 37.28 -20.99
CA ILE A 53 10.57 37.13 -20.72
C ILE A 53 11.19 36.42 -21.92
N LEU A 54 12.19 37.02 -22.57
CA LEU A 54 12.99 36.42 -23.63
C LEU A 54 14.38 36.04 -23.09
N GLY A 55 14.82 34.82 -23.42
CA GLY A 55 16.16 34.31 -23.18
C GLY A 55 16.87 33.98 -24.50
N GLY A 56 18.11 34.40 -24.64
CA GLY A 56 18.98 34.07 -25.77
C GLY A 56 18.79 34.94 -27.01
N SER A 57 19.47 34.55 -28.09
CA SER A 57 19.53 35.26 -29.36
C SER A 57 19.62 34.32 -30.57
N LEU A 58 18.94 34.66 -31.66
CA LEU A 58 19.11 34.01 -32.97
C LEU A 58 20.47 34.32 -33.62
N ALA A 59 21.24 35.28 -33.08
CA ALA A 59 22.62 35.50 -33.48
C ALA A 59 23.60 34.46 -32.90
N GLY A 60 23.20 33.80 -31.79
CA GLY A 60 23.99 32.75 -31.13
C GLY A 60 24.04 32.91 -29.61
N ASN A 61 24.05 31.78 -28.92
CA ASN A 61 24.18 31.65 -27.47
C ASN A 61 25.50 30.91 -27.18
N PRO A 62 26.54 31.55 -26.60
CA PRO A 62 27.87 30.93 -26.48
C PRO A 62 28.00 29.93 -25.32
N ARG A 63 27.07 29.92 -24.38
CA ARG A 63 27.05 29.02 -23.21
C ARG A 63 25.65 29.00 -22.62
N ASN A 64 25.40 28.07 -21.69
CA ASN A 64 24.16 28.03 -20.93
C ASN A 64 24.01 29.26 -20.04
N GLU A 65 22.81 29.81 -20.00
CA GLU A 65 22.47 30.96 -19.17
C GLU A 65 21.13 30.74 -18.50
N PHE A 66 21.03 31.18 -17.25
CA PHE A 66 19.86 30.93 -16.40
C PHE A 66 19.41 32.17 -15.66
N LEU A 67 18.12 32.47 -15.73
CA LEU A 67 17.45 33.51 -14.96
C LEU A 67 16.70 32.86 -13.79
N ALA A 68 17.18 33.06 -12.56
CA ALA A 68 16.64 32.40 -11.37
C ALA A 68 15.81 33.35 -10.50
N THR A 69 14.82 32.83 -9.80
CA THR A 69 14.10 33.58 -8.77
C THR A 69 15.02 33.83 -7.56
N THR A 70 14.85 34.98 -6.90
CA THR A 70 15.58 35.27 -5.64
C THR A 70 14.99 34.54 -4.43
N ARG A 71 13.78 34.00 -4.57
CA ARG A 71 13.08 33.19 -3.56
C ARG A 71 13.19 31.70 -3.90
N ALA A 72 13.33 30.88 -2.85
CA ALA A 72 13.30 29.43 -2.93
C ALA A 72 11.93 28.85 -2.51
N TYR A 73 11.57 27.72 -3.11
CA TYR A 73 10.29 27.02 -2.94
C TYR A 73 10.54 25.54 -2.62
N THR A 74 9.64 24.95 -1.82
CA THR A 74 9.70 23.54 -1.44
C THR A 74 8.63 22.74 -2.15
N ASN A 75 7.36 22.89 -1.76
CA ASN A 75 6.24 22.19 -2.40
C ASN A 75 5.41 23.19 -3.20
N PHE A 76 5.12 22.87 -4.45
CA PHE A 76 4.42 23.80 -5.33
C PHE A 76 3.80 23.15 -6.56
N VAL A 77 2.85 23.86 -7.16
CA VAL A 77 2.47 23.71 -8.56
C VAL A 77 2.99 24.95 -9.30
N LEU A 78 3.95 24.75 -10.20
CA LEU A 78 4.50 25.79 -11.06
C LEU A 78 3.89 25.64 -12.45
N GLN A 79 3.27 26.70 -12.95
CA GLN A 79 2.68 26.75 -14.29
C GLN A 79 3.34 27.86 -15.09
N PHE A 80 3.65 27.60 -16.35
CA PHE A 80 4.19 28.61 -17.26
C PHE A 80 3.86 28.29 -18.71
N ASP A 81 3.79 29.31 -19.55
CA ASP A 81 3.79 29.15 -21.00
C ASP A 81 5.19 29.39 -21.54
N TYR A 82 5.63 28.56 -22.47
CA TYR A 82 6.89 28.75 -23.19
C TYR A 82 6.68 28.74 -24.72
N ARG A 83 7.60 29.38 -25.43
CA ARG A 83 7.78 29.26 -26.88
C ARG A 83 9.26 29.25 -27.20
N LEU A 84 9.74 28.16 -27.81
CA LEU A 84 11.13 28.01 -28.21
C LEU A 84 11.25 28.09 -29.74
N GLN A 85 12.14 28.94 -30.23
CA GLN A 85 12.45 29.09 -31.65
C GLN A 85 13.97 29.00 -31.83
N GLY A 86 14.43 28.24 -32.82
CA GLY A 86 15.85 28.15 -33.12
C GLY A 86 16.10 27.66 -34.53
N THR A 87 17.30 27.94 -35.04
CA THR A 87 17.68 27.70 -36.43
C THR A 87 18.92 26.82 -36.57
N GLU A 88 19.76 26.72 -35.54
CA GLU A 88 21.05 26.02 -35.60
C GLU A 88 21.49 25.54 -34.21
N GLY A 89 22.19 24.41 -34.15
CA GLY A 89 22.77 23.85 -32.93
C GLY A 89 21.77 23.08 -32.06
N PHE A 90 22.13 22.88 -30.80
CA PHE A 90 21.29 22.15 -29.83
C PHE A 90 20.19 23.08 -29.30
N VAL A 91 19.12 23.25 -30.07
CA VAL A 91 17.97 24.12 -29.74
C VAL A 91 17.20 23.54 -28.55
N ASN A 92 17.61 23.94 -27.35
CA ASN A 92 17.13 23.43 -26.08
C ASN A 92 17.04 24.56 -25.05
N GLY A 93 16.14 24.37 -24.09
CA GLY A 93 16.08 25.12 -22.85
C GLY A 93 15.34 24.29 -21.82
N GLY A 94 14.90 24.94 -20.75
CA GLY A 94 14.23 24.25 -19.68
C GLY A 94 13.85 25.19 -18.54
N VAL A 95 13.18 24.62 -17.56
CA VAL A 95 12.94 25.29 -16.28
C VAL A 95 13.45 24.40 -15.17
N GLN A 96 14.47 24.88 -14.48
CA GLN A 96 14.97 24.27 -13.27
C GLN A 96 14.12 24.63 -12.07
N PHE A 97 14.03 23.72 -11.12
CA PHE A 97 13.21 23.86 -9.93
C PHE A 97 13.78 23.05 -8.78
N ARG A 98 13.59 23.55 -7.55
CA ARG A 98 14.32 23.04 -6.37
C ARG A 98 15.84 22.98 -6.62
N SER A 99 16.34 23.90 -7.43
CA SER A 99 17.75 23.96 -7.81
C SER A 99 18.48 25.04 -7.02
N ARG A 100 19.80 24.99 -7.06
CA ARG A 100 20.67 26.01 -6.49
C ARG A 100 21.65 26.53 -7.53
N ARG A 101 22.01 27.81 -7.42
CA ARG A 101 23.05 28.42 -8.23
C ARG A 101 24.40 27.82 -7.87
N ILE A 102 25.18 27.42 -8.87
CA ILE A 102 26.55 26.96 -8.65
C ILE A 102 27.45 28.20 -8.54
N PRO A 103 28.35 28.28 -7.54
CA PRO A 103 29.19 29.48 -7.37
C PRO A 103 30.27 29.62 -8.44
N ASN A 104 30.71 28.51 -9.05
CA ASN A 104 31.69 28.50 -10.12
C ASN A 104 31.43 27.34 -11.11
N PRO A 105 31.07 27.61 -12.37
CA PRO A 105 30.83 28.94 -12.94
C PRO A 105 29.47 29.52 -12.49
N PRO A 106 29.36 30.84 -12.25
CA PRO A 106 28.17 31.47 -11.65
C PRO A 106 26.95 31.56 -12.58
N ASN A 107 27.10 31.18 -13.85
CA ASN A 107 25.99 31.10 -14.79
C ASN A 107 25.23 29.77 -14.73
N GLU A 108 25.74 28.75 -14.02
CA GLU A 108 25.15 27.40 -13.99
C GLU A 108 24.25 27.14 -12.76
N MET A 109 23.38 26.16 -12.91
CA MET A 109 22.42 25.71 -11.88
C MET A 109 22.57 24.21 -11.64
N SER A 110 22.34 23.76 -10.39
CA SER A 110 22.35 22.35 -10.02
C SER A 110 21.01 21.93 -9.42
N GLY A 111 20.37 20.92 -10.00
CA GLY A 111 19.11 20.35 -9.52
C GLY A 111 18.19 19.88 -10.64
N PHE A 112 16.90 19.74 -10.33
CA PHE A 112 15.92 19.17 -11.27
C PHE A 112 15.60 20.15 -12.39
N GLN A 113 15.45 19.63 -13.62
CA GLN A 113 15.09 20.39 -14.81
C GLN A 113 13.92 19.74 -15.55
N ALA A 114 12.90 20.55 -15.83
CA ALA A 114 11.86 20.24 -16.81
C ALA A 114 12.37 20.67 -18.19
N ASP A 115 12.72 19.69 -19.03
CA ASP A 115 13.36 19.95 -20.33
C ASP A 115 12.39 20.43 -21.41
N ILE A 116 12.91 21.26 -22.32
CA ILE A 116 12.21 21.87 -23.46
C ILE A 116 13.09 21.83 -24.71
N GLY A 117 12.61 21.20 -25.78
CA GLY A 117 13.29 21.15 -27.07
C GLY A 117 14.28 19.99 -27.22
N ALA A 118 14.96 19.96 -28.38
CA ALA A 118 15.94 18.94 -28.76
C ALA A 118 15.53 17.46 -28.56
N GLY A 119 14.22 17.16 -28.62
CA GLY A 119 13.69 15.81 -28.43
C GLY A 119 13.53 15.38 -26.96
N TYR A 120 13.70 16.30 -26.02
CA TYR A 120 13.61 16.06 -24.58
C TYR A 120 12.43 16.76 -23.89
N SER A 121 11.61 17.50 -24.64
CA SER A 121 10.41 18.15 -24.11
C SER A 121 9.58 17.21 -23.25
N GLY A 122 9.18 17.66 -22.06
CA GLY A 122 8.38 16.87 -21.12
C GLY A 122 9.18 15.88 -20.25
N SER A 123 10.49 15.79 -20.42
CA SER A 123 11.39 14.91 -19.64
C SER A 123 11.94 15.61 -18.39
N LEU A 124 12.37 14.80 -17.41
CA LEU A 124 12.98 15.25 -16.17
C LEU A 124 14.48 14.91 -16.17
N TYR A 125 15.31 15.95 -16.09
CA TYR A 125 16.76 15.85 -15.97
C TYR A 125 17.26 16.33 -14.60
N ASP A 126 18.46 15.91 -14.21
CA ASP A 126 19.11 16.32 -12.96
C ASP A 126 20.48 16.95 -13.26
N GLU A 127 20.45 18.26 -13.47
CA GLU A 127 21.53 19.09 -13.98
C GLU A 127 22.65 19.26 -12.96
N SER A 128 23.90 19.08 -13.40
CA SER A 128 25.15 19.27 -12.65
C SER A 128 25.32 18.46 -11.35
N ARG A 129 24.26 17.83 -10.84
CA ARG A 129 24.26 16.98 -9.65
C ARG A 129 24.46 15.52 -10.02
N ARG A 130 23.61 14.97 -10.90
CA ARG A 130 23.69 13.58 -11.36
C ARG A 130 24.04 13.44 -12.84
N ASN A 131 23.83 14.48 -13.64
CA ASN A 131 24.08 14.50 -15.08
C ASN A 131 23.42 13.33 -15.83
N ARG A 132 22.15 13.05 -15.50
CA ARG A 132 21.37 11.99 -16.16
C ARG A 132 19.88 12.32 -16.21
N MET A 133 19.20 11.73 -17.19
CA MET A 133 17.75 11.69 -17.23
C MET A 133 17.19 10.84 -16.10
N LEU A 134 16.24 11.40 -15.35
CA LEU A 134 15.52 10.68 -14.30
C LEU A 134 14.22 10.05 -14.84
N ALA A 135 13.53 10.75 -15.74
CA ALA A 135 12.35 10.25 -16.42
C ALA A 135 12.28 10.80 -17.85
N LEU A 136 12.08 9.92 -18.82
CA LEU A 136 11.92 10.28 -20.23
C LEU A 136 10.44 10.33 -20.60
N ALA A 137 10.04 11.38 -21.31
CA ALA A 137 8.71 11.44 -21.92
C ALA A 137 8.59 10.46 -23.10
N ASP A 138 7.39 9.92 -23.32
CA ASP A 138 7.09 9.13 -24.50
C ASP A 138 7.18 10.02 -25.76
N LYS A 139 8.06 9.66 -26.70
CA LYS A 139 8.31 10.46 -27.91
C LYS A 139 7.05 10.65 -28.77
N ARG A 140 6.21 9.62 -28.91
CA ARG A 140 4.98 9.69 -29.72
C ARG A 140 3.93 10.57 -29.06
N LEU A 141 3.90 10.59 -27.73
CA LEU A 141 3.06 11.51 -26.98
C LEU A 141 3.50 12.96 -27.26
N ILE A 142 4.80 13.26 -27.13
CA ILE A 142 5.34 14.60 -27.34
C ILE A 142 5.09 15.11 -28.77
N GLU A 143 5.36 14.29 -29.79
CA GLU A 143 5.09 14.61 -31.20
C GLU A 143 3.63 15.01 -31.45
N ARG A 144 2.68 14.49 -30.66
CA ARG A 144 1.25 14.80 -30.78
C ARG A 144 0.85 16.05 -30.02
N ILE A 145 1.48 16.34 -28.87
CA ILE A 145 0.97 17.35 -27.93
C ILE A 145 1.79 18.64 -27.94
N GLU A 146 3.09 18.60 -28.23
CA GLU A 146 3.91 19.80 -28.32
C GLU A 146 3.61 20.54 -29.62
N LYS A 147 3.62 21.87 -29.57
CA LYS A 147 3.46 22.76 -30.73
C LYS A 147 4.79 23.48 -30.98
N PRO A 148 5.72 22.92 -31.79
CA PRO A 148 7.03 23.50 -32.01
C PRO A 148 6.94 24.94 -32.55
N GLY A 149 7.73 25.86 -32.00
CA GLY A 149 7.73 27.27 -32.41
C GLY A 149 6.53 28.09 -31.95
N GLU A 150 5.52 27.46 -31.33
CA GLU A 150 4.33 28.12 -30.78
C GLU A 150 4.31 28.11 -29.24
N TRP A 151 3.25 28.68 -28.66
CA TRP A 151 3.03 28.69 -27.22
C TRP A 151 2.54 27.33 -26.70
N ASN A 152 3.24 26.81 -25.70
CA ASN A 152 2.95 25.58 -25.00
C ASN A 152 2.82 25.84 -23.51
N ARG A 153 1.86 25.19 -22.85
CA ARG A 153 1.65 25.26 -21.41
C ARG A 153 2.40 24.11 -20.73
N TYR A 154 3.24 24.41 -19.77
CA TYR A 154 3.94 23.43 -18.94
C TYR A 154 3.47 23.55 -17.48
N VAL A 155 3.30 22.42 -16.81
CA VAL A 155 3.04 22.33 -15.37
C VAL A 155 4.07 21.41 -14.70
N VAL A 156 4.67 21.90 -13.62
CA VAL A 156 5.57 21.15 -12.73
C VAL A 156 4.92 21.08 -11.36
N GLU A 157 4.57 19.87 -10.92
CA GLU A 157 4.09 19.64 -9.56
C GLU A 157 5.19 18.98 -8.73
N ALA A 158 5.55 19.60 -7.62
CA ALA A 158 6.54 19.09 -6.68
C ALA A 158 5.93 19.01 -5.27
N ARG A 159 5.74 17.79 -4.75
CA ARG A 159 5.11 17.52 -3.45
C ARG A 159 5.88 16.44 -2.70
N GLY A 160 6.55 16.83 -1.61
CA GLY A 160 7.51 15.97 -0.92
C GLY A 160 8.53 15.43 -1.92
N PRO A 161 8.80 14.11 -1.97
CA PRO A 161 9.72 13.51 -2.93
C PRO A 161 9.14 13.36 -4.35
N GLN A 162 7.83 13.55 -4.54
CA GLN A 162 7.19 13.33 -5.83
C GLN A 162 7.30 14.55 -6.74
N ILE A 163 7.63 14.30 -8.01
CA ILE A 163 7.68 15.27 -9.11
C ILE A 163 6.80 14.77 -10.25
N VAL A 164 5.93 15.61 -10.79
CA VAL A 164 5.11 15.33 -11.97
C VAL A 164 5.27 16.46 -12.98
N LEU A 165 5.50 16.09 -14.23
CA LEU A 165 5.59 17.02 -15.36
C LEU A 165 4.39 16.82 -16.28
N SER A 166 3.77 17.91 -16.72
CA SER A 166 2.70 17.89 -17.71
C SER A 166 2.90 18.95 -18.78
N LEU A 167 2.64 18.60 -20.03
CA LEU A 167 2.73 19.46 -21.19
C LEU A 167 1.38 19.52 -21.90
N ASN A 168 0.86 20.72 -22.16
CA ASN A 168 -0.44 20.97 -22.80
C ASN A 168 -1.59 20.11 -22.22
N GLY A 169 -1.62 19.96 -20.90
CA GLY A 169 -2.65 19.22 -20.17
C GLY A 169 -2.45 17.70 -20.10
N GLN A 170 -1.36 17.17 -20.67
CA GLN A 170 -1.04 15.74 -20.66
C GLN A 170 0.21 15.48 -19.80
N ARG A 171 0.13 14.51 -18.88
CA ARG A 171 1.25 14.12 -18.02
C ARG A 171 2.33 13.42 -18.85
N THR A 172 3.56 13.93 -18.79
CA THR A 172 4.70 13.44 -19.60
C THR A 172 5.71 12.65 -18.78
N ALA A 173 5.87 12.96 -17.49
CA ALA A 173 6.80 12.27 -16.60
C ALA A 173 6.30 12.25 -15.16
N THR A 174 6.70 11.22 -14.40
CA THR A 174 6.50 11.12 -12.95
C THR A 174 7.76 10.53 -12.32
N TRP A 175 8.23 11.13 -11.25
CA TRP A 175 9.43 10.73 -10.52
C TRP A 175 9.17 10.78 -9.01
N VAL A 176 9.80 9.87 -8.27
CA VAL A 176 9.84 9.90 -6.80
C VAL A 176 11.29 9.86 -6.39
N GLU A 177 11.78 10.94 -5.78
CA GLU A 177 13.12 11.00 -5.22
C GLU A 177 13.22 10.11 -3.99
N ARG A 178 14.12 9.12 -4.04
CA ARG A 178 14.29 8.13 -2.96
C ARG A 178 15.53 8.37 -2.12
N ASP A 179 16.43 9.24 -2.59
CA ASP A 179 17.64 9.60 -1.86
C ASP A 179 17.35 10.77 -0.90
N PRO A 180 17.36 10.53 0.43
CA PRO A 180 17.04 11.57 1.41
C PRO A 180 18.11 12.66 1.52
N SER A 181 19.29 12.49 0.90
CA SER A 181 20.33 13.53 0.87
C SER A 181 20.03 14.65 -0.13
N ILE A 182 19.01 14.46 -0.97
CA ILE A 182 18.60 15.42 -1.99
C ILE A 182 17.71 16.50 -1.40
N GLU A 183 18.15 17.75 -1.55
CA GLU A 183 17.39 18.93 -1.14
C GLU A 183 16.02 18.98 -1.85
N ASP A 184 14.96 19.20 -1.07
CA ASP A 184 13.58 19.35 -1.54
C ASP A 184 13.16 20.83 -1.66
N LYS A 185 14.11 21.76 -1.49
CA LYS A 185 13.93 23.21 -1.52
C LYS A 185 14.98 23.86 -2.40
N GLY A 186 14.57 24.81 -3.25
CA GLY A 186 15.47 25.59 -4.08
C GLY A 186 14.74 26.61 -4.96
N VAL A 187 15.48 27.33 -5.80
CA VAL A 187 14.91 28.37 -6.67
C VAL A 187 14.30 27.78 -7.95
N ILE A 188 13.50 28.58 -8.65
CA ILE A 188 13.08 28.31 -10.02
C ILE A 188 14.04 29.04 -10.96
N ALA A 189 14.53 28.41 -12.02
CA ALA A 189 15.38 29.07 -13.00
C ALA A 189 15.04 28.74 -14.44
N LEU A 190 14.79 29.77 -15.25
CA LEU A 190 14.57 29.64 -16.68
C LEU A 190 15.91 29.45 -17.38
N GLN A 191 16.01 28.53 -18.33
CA GLN A 191 17.23 28.21 -19.06
C GLN A 191 17.10 28.53 -20.54
N ILE A 192 18.20 29.03 -21.12
CA ILE A 192 18.51 28.90 -22.55
C ILE A 192 19.85 28.15 -22.69
N HIS A 193 19.89 27.13 -23.54
CA HIS A 193 21.09 26.34 -23.75
C HIS A 193 22.13 27.09 -24.61
N GLY A 194 23.41 26.82 -24.38
CA GLY A 194 24.52 27.30 -25.18
C GLY A 194 24.65 26.60 -26.53
N ASP A 195 25.68 26.97 -27.30
CA ASP A 195 26.05 26.38 -28.58
C ASP A 195 24.87 26.23 -29.57
N CYS A 196 23.95 27.19 -29.53
CA CYS A 196 22.78 27.22 -30.41
C CYS A 196 22.41 28.65 -30.83
N LYS A 197 21.67 28.75 -31.93
CA LYS A 197 20.98 30.00 -32.34
C LYS A 197 19.50 29.83 -32.03
N ALA A 198 19.11 30.26 -30.83
CA ALA A 198 17.76 30.08 -30.34
C ALA A 198 17.32 31.23 -29.42
N VAL A 199 16.02 31.47 -29.40
CA VAL A 199 15.33 32.34 -28.45
C VAL A 199 14.22 31.54 -27.81
N ILE A 200 14.16 31.58 -26.48
CA ILE A 200 13.05 31.04 -25.70
C ILE A 200 12.27 32.20 -25.07
N ALA A 201 10.95 32.12 -25.10
CA ALA A 201 10.05 33.10 -24.51
C ALA A 201 9.20 32.45 -23.43
N PHE A 202 8.99 33.13 -22.31
CA PHE A 202 8.15 32.69 -21.20
C PHE A 202 7.11 33.74 -20.82
N ARG A 203 5.90 33.29 -20.49
CA ARG A 203 4.82 34.13 -19.94
C ARG A 203 3.90 33.32 -19.02
N ASN A 204 2.97 33.99 -18.37
CA ASN A 204 1.98 33.36 -17.49
C ASN A 204 2.63 32.42 -16.44
N ILE A 205 3.75 32.87 -15.87
CA ILE A 205 4.52 32.11 -14.89
C ILE A 205 3.86 32.33 -13.53
N SER A 206 3.23 31.31 -12.98
CA SER A 206 2.59 31.35 -11.67
C SER A 206 3.00 30.16 -10.83
N ILE A 207 3.09 30.38 -9.52
CA ILE A 207 3.41 29.33 -8.55
C ILE A 207 2.35 29.30 -7.45
N GLU A 208 1.83 28.11 -7.18
CA GLU A 208 0.98 27.82 -6.04
C GLU A 208 1.83 27.08 -5.02
N GLU A 209 2.10 27.68 -3.85
CA GLU A 209 2.80 26.98 -2.78
C GLU A 209 1.86 26.00 -2.08
N LEU A 210 2.29 24.74 -2.05
CA LEU A 210 1.58 23.67 -1.38
C LEU A 210 2.08 23.56 0.07
N PRO A 211 1.21 23.22 1.03
CA PRO A 211 1.67 22.93 2.39
C PRO A 211 2.69 21.79 2.36
N SER A 212 3.70 21.88 3.23
CA SER A 212 4.52 20.70 3.50
C SER A 212 3.61 19.56 3.93
N PRO A 213 3.74 18.36 3.33
CA PRO A 213 2.99 17.23 3.83
C PRO A 213 3.41 17.08 5.30
N VAL A 214 2.42 17.04 6.21
CA VAL A 214 2.65 16.77 7.62
C VAL A 214 3.05 15.31 7.70
N VAL A 215 4.30 15.00 7.41
CA VAL A 215 4.82 13.65 7.54
C VAL A 215 5.49 13.58 8.90
N PRO A 216 5.04 12.68 9.81
CA PRO A 216 5.72 12.50 11.08
C PRO A 216 7.21 12.18 10.85
N PRO A 217 8.15 12.70 11.66
CA PRO A 217 9.57 12.37 11.53
C PRO A 217 9.83 10.87 11.74
N GLY A 218 10.92 10.35 11.15
CA GLY A 218 11.26 8.92 11.17
C GLY A 218 11.20 8.27 12.55
N ASP A 219 11.68 8.93 13.59
CA ASP A 219 11.65 8.39 14.96
C ASP A 219 10.24 8.28 15.54
N GLU A 220 9.36 9.23 15.19
CA GLU A 220 7.95 9.22 15.61
C GLU A 220 7.18 8.09 14.94
N ILE A 221 7.49 7.83 13.67
CA ILE A 221 6.94 6.71 12.90
C ILE A 221 7.36 5.37 13.52
N LEU A 222 8.66 5.22 13.81
CA LEU A 222 9.23 3.99 14.38
C LEU A 222 8.77 3.72 15.82
N SER A 223 8.24 4.73 16.53
CA SER A 223 7.71 4.57 17.89
C SER A 223 6.54 3.57 17.99
N ARG A 224 5.86 3.29 16.86
CA ARG A 224 4.76 2.32 16.79
C ARG A 224 5.17 0.88 17.09
N PHE A 225 6.46 0.59 16.97
CA PHE A 225 7.02 -0.74 17.26
C PHE A 225 7.43 -0.90 18.75
N GLY A 226 7.33 0.17 19.55
CA GLY A 226 7.74 0.20 20.95
C GLY A 226 9.03 0.99 21.20
N SER A 227 9.55 0.90 22.43
CA SER A 227 10.76 1.65 22.85
C SER A 227 12.06 1.13 22.21
N GLY A 228 12.05 -0.08 21.64
CA GLY A 228 13.24 -0.75 21.10
C GLY A 228 14.30 -1.07 22.15
N GLN A 229 15.34 -1.79 21.73
CA GLN A 229 16.53 -2.04 22.55
C GLN A 229 17.77 -1.59 21.75
N PRO A 230 18.40 -0.44 22.07
CA PRO A 230 19.60 0.00 21.39
C PRO A 230 20.77 -0.91 21.78
N VAL A 231 21.22 -1.77 20.86
CA VAL A 231 22.35 -2.68 21.10
C VAL A 231 23.15 -2.89 19.80
N LEU A 232 24.45 -3.10 19.95
CA LEU A 232 25.37 -3.61 18.93
C LEU A 232 24.83 -4.91 18.28
N ALA A 233 25.22 -5.15 17.02
CA ALA A 233 24.84 -6.35 16.27
C ALA A 233 25.13 -7.65 17.06
N LEU A 234 24.09 -8.44 17.30
CA LEU A 234 24.21 -9.70 18.05
C LEU A 234 25.02 -10.74 17.25
N PRO A 235 25.88 -11.53 17.91
CA PRO A 235 26.62 -12.60 17.25
C PRO A 235 25.68 -13.70 16.73
N GLY A 236 26.21 -14.56 15.85
CA GLY A 236 25.46 -15.70 15.32
C GLY A 236 25.22 -16.79 16.37
N PHE A 237 24.50 -17.83 15.96
CA PHE A 237 24.27 -19.00 16.80
C PHE A 237 25.58 -19.69 17.18
N SER A 238 25.72 -20.07 18.45
CA SER A 238 26.83 -20.88 18.92
C SER A 238 26.79 -22.27 18.24
N GLU A 239 27.93 -22.71 17.71
CA GLU A 239 28.07 -24.01 17.05
C GLU A 239 27.15 -24.25 15.83
N GLY A 240 26.54 -23.20 15.28
CA GLY A 240 25.62 -23.31 14.15
C GLY A 240 24.32 -24.06 14.46
N ARG A 241 23.93 -24.16 15.74
CA ARG A 241 22.68 -24.81 16.18
C ARG A 241 21.67 -23.78 16.65
N PHE A 242 20.40 -24.02 16.38
CA PHE A 242 19.34 -23.16 16.89
C PHE A 242 19.24 -23.33 18.42
N THR A 243 19.51 -22.26 19.14
CA THR A 243 19.39 -22.20 20.61
C THR A 243 18.79 -20.86 20.98
N LEU A 244 17.92 -20.86 21.99
CA LEU A 244 17.30 -19.65 22.50
C LEU A 244 17.73 -19.37 23.94
N ASP A 245 18.07 -18.11 24.19
CA ASP A 245 18.19 -17.55 25.54
C ASP A 245 16.80 -17.15 26.07
N THR A 246 16.71 -16.81 27.36
CA THR A 246 15.44 -16.39 27.97
C THR A 246 14.93 -15.06 27.39
N ASN A 247 13.65 -15.01 27.02
CA ASN A 247 12.92 -13.86 26.48
C ASN A 247 13.42 -13.34 25.12
N GLU A 248 14.00 -14.20 24.28
CA GLU A 248 14.37 -13.81 22.91
C GLU A 248 13.16 -13.44 22.05
N VAL A 249 13.36 -12.50 21.12
CA VAL A 249 12.34 -12.03 20.19
C VAL A 249 12.68 -12.52 18.78
N ILE A 250 11.81 -13.38 18.25
CA ILE A 250 11.97 -14.04 16.96
C ILE A 250 11.12 -13.29 15.92
N VAL A 251 11.76 -12.83 14.85
CA VAL A 251 11.08 -12.20 13.72
C VAL A 251 10.93 -13.19 12.58
N PHE A 252 9.71 -13.32 12.04
CA PHE A 252 9.47 -14.01 10.77
C PHE A 252 9.51 -13.00 9.62
N ALA A 253 10.32 -13.27 8.59
CA ALA A 253 10.43 -12.45 7.38
C ALA A 253 10.32 -13.31 6.12
N GLY A 254 9.46 -12.95 5.18
CA GLY A 254 9.24 -13.76 3.99
C GLY A 254 7.92 -13.45 3.27
N GLN A 255 7.60 -14.36 2.35
CA GLN A 255 6.46 -14.33 1.42
C GLN A 255 5.12 -14.67 2.08
N GLU A 256 4.07 -14.74 1.26
CA GLU A 256 2.68 -15.04 1.63
C GLU A 256 2.53 -16.20 2.61
N ASN A 257 3.32 -17.29 2.51
CA ASN A 257 3.20 -18.41 3.44
C ASN A 257 3.51 -18.03 4.91
N PHE A 258 4.40 -17.06 5.16
CA PHE A 258 4.59 -16.50 6.50
C PHE A 258 3.52 -15.48 6.91
N VAL A 259 2.86 -14.83 5.94
CA VAL A 259 1.66 -14.03 6.22
C VAL A 259 0.50 -14.94 6.63
N ARG A 260 0.31 -16.08 5.95
CA ARG A 260 -0.68 -17.10 6.33
C ARG A 260 -0.37 -17.71 7.69
N GLU A 261 0.91 -17.98 7.97
CA GLU A 261 1.35 -18.38 9.32
C GLU A 261 1.02 -17.30 10.36
N GLN A 262 1.20 -16.01 10.08
CA GLN A 262 0.79 -14.94 11.01
C GLN A 262 -0.71 -14.99 11.33
N LYS A 263 -1.56 -15.29 10.34
CA LYS A 263 -3.02 -15.40 10.50
C LYS A 263 -3.47 -16.69 11.21
N ARG A 264 -2.61 -17.72 11.30
CA ARG A 264 -2.97 -19.05 11.87
C ARG A 264 -2.18 -19.43 13.14
N GLY A 265 -0.92 -19.03 13.23
CA GLY A 265 -0.06 -19.19 14.40
C GLY A 265 0.44 -20.62 14.66
N GLU A 266 0.52 -21.48 13.64
CA GLU A 266 0.83 -22.90 13.82
C GLU A 266 2.32 -23.14 14.13
N LEU A 267 3.23 -22.56 13.35
CA LEU A 267 4.67 -22.58 13.64
C LEU A 267 4.98 -21.90 14.98
N GLU A 268 4.38 -20.75 15.23
CA GLU A 268 4.55 -20.05 16.51
C GLU A 268 4.11 -20.94 17.68
N ALA A 269 2.97 -21.63 17.57
CA ALA A 269 2.48 -22.53 18.60
C ALA A 269 3.46 -23.66 18.89
N PHE A 270 4.02 -24.31 17.86
CA PHE A 270 5.03 -25.34 18.04
C PHE A 270 6.28 -24.81 18.75
N LEU A 271 6.80 -23.64 18.34
CA LEU A 271 7.99 -23.06 18.95
C LEU A 271 7.72 -22.59 20.40
N SER A 272 6.58 -21.98 20.67
CA SER A 272 6.17 -21.57 22.02
C SER A 272 6.01 -22.77 22.97
N ALA A 273 5.44 -23.88 22.47
CA ALA A 273 5.28 -25.12 23.25
C ALA A 273 6.61 -25.88 23.41
N GLY A 274 7.53 -25.78 22.45
CA GLY A 274 8.85 -26.41 22.52
C GLY A 274 9.85 -25.71 23.44
N PHE A 275 9.73 -24.39 23.58
CA PHE A 275 10.68 -23.55 24.32
C PHE A 275 10.04 -22.87 25.54
N VAL A 276 9.28 -23.65 26.32
CA VAL A 276 8.51 -23.14 27.48
C VAL A 276 9.39 -22.40 28.48
N SER A 277 10.59 -22.92 28.79
CA SER A 277 11.50 -22.32 29.78
C SER A 277 12.17 -21.03 29.27
N GLN A 278 12.40 -20.93 27.96
CA GLN A 278 12.98 -19.74 27.33
C GLN A 278 11.97 -18.62 27.16
N LYS A 279 10.67 -18.92 27.12
CA LYS A 279 9.60 -17.90 26.97
C LYS A 279 9.82 -16.96 25.75
N PRO A 280 9.99 -17.51 24.54
CA PRO A 280 10.21 -16.69 23.35
C PRO A 280 8.99 -15.80 23.04
N ARG A 281 9.25 -14.71 22.33
CA ARG A 281 8.23 -13.80 21.78
C ARG A 281 8.39 -13.70 20.27
N PHE A 282 7.29 -13.49 19.55
CA PHE A 282 7.28 -13.56 18.10
C PHE A 282 6.73 -12.30 17.46
N ARG A 283 7.32 -11.91 16.33
CA ARG A 283 6.93 -10.75 15.52
C ARG A 283 6.90 -11.16 14.06
N SER A 284 5.71 -11.26 13.48
CA SER A 284 5.65 -11.41 12.02
C SER A 284 5.92 -10.07 11.36
N MET A 285 6.92 -10.05 10.49
CA MET A 285 7.26 -8.94 9.60
C MET A 285 7.27 -9.41 8.13
N ALA A 286 6.55 -10.51 7.86
CA ALA A 286 6.29 -11.02 6.53
C ALA A 286 5.27 -10.13 5.81
N TRP A 287 5.37 -10.09 4.49
CA TRP A 287 4.47 -9.33 3.63
C TRP A 287 4.29 -10.12 2.33
N GLU A 288 3.06 -10.12 1.81
CA GLU A 288 2.74 -10.76 0.54
C GLU A 288 3.66 -10.27 -0.57
N ALA A 289 4.14 -11.21 -1.39
CA ALA A 289 5.00 -10.99 -2.54
C ALA A 289 6.39 -10.38 -2.24
N ASP A 290 6.83 -10.37 -0.99
CA ASP A 290 8.20 -10.03 -0.65
C ASP A 290 9.18 -11.00 -1.36
N THR A 291 10.10 -10.49 -2.14
CA THR A 291 11.21 -11.27 -2.71
C THR A 291 12.52 -10.75 -2.16
N VAL A 292 13.65 -11.44 -2.34
CA VAL A 292 14.96 -10.86 -1.99
C VAL A 292 15.28 -9.57 -2.77
N TYR A 293 14.61 -9.34 -3.91
CA TYR A 293 14.79 -8.17 -4.76
C TYR A 293 13.97 -6.96 -4.28
N GLU A 294 12.79 -7.21 -3.74
CA GLU A 294 11.82 -6.18 -3.38
C GLU A 294 11.09 -6.60 -2.10
N GLN A 295 11.33 -5.88 -0.99
CA GLN A 295 10.50 -5.95 0.22
C GLN A 295 9.69 -4.67 0.27
N TRP A 296 8.49 -4.68 -0.31
CA TRP A 296 7.71 -3.45 -0.45
C TRP A 296 7.27 -2.98 0.93
N ARG A 297 7.75 -1.81 1.32
CA ARG A 297 7.34 -1.11 2.54
C ARG A 297 6.96 0.28 2.10
N ASP A 298 5.73 0.70 2.42
CA ASP A 298 5.21 1.99 2.01
C ASP A 298 6.01 3.15 2.62
N LEU A 299 5.65 4.38 2.25
CA LEU A 299 6.26 5.60 2.79
C LEU A 299 6.30 5.49 4.33
N ASN A 300 7.46 5.80 4.92
CA ASN A 300 7.62 5.86 6.38
C ASN A 300 7.51 4.50 7.10
N PHE A 301 8.18 3.47 6.60
CA PHE A 301 8.43 2.23 7.37
C PHE A 301 9.83 2.16 7.99
N GLY A 302 10.78 2.94 7.49
CA GLY A 302 12.18 2.90 7.92
C GLY A 302 12.95 1.70 7.40
N SER A 303 14.26 1.67 7.66
CA SER A 303 15.13 0.56 7.24
C SER A 303 14.84 -0.72 8.03
N TRP A 304 15.24 -1.88 7.49
CA TRP A 304 15.16 -3.15 8.21
C TRP A 304 15.86 -3.09 9.56
N THR A 305 17.05 -2.49 9.65
CA THR A 305 17.80 -2.33 10.90
C THR A 305 16.97 -1.64 11.96
N SER A 306 16.41 -0.46 11.64
CA SER A 306 15.62 0.32 12.59
C SER A 306 14.34 -0.40 13.00
N GLN A 307 13.68 -1.10 12.07
CA GLN A 307 12.50 -1.89 12.38
C GLN A 307 12.83 -3.07 13.33
N LEU A 308 13.89 -3.83 13.05
CA LEU A 308 14.32 -4.95 13.87
C LEU A 308 14.77 -4.52 15.27
N GLU A 309 15.50 -3.40 15.38
CA GLU A 309 15.89 -2.80 16.66
C GLU A 309 14.67 -2.41 17.51
N LYS A 310 13.68 -1.77 16.88
CA LYS A 310 12.48 -1.29 17.56
C LYS A 310 11.53 -2.43 17.94
N ALA A 311 11.43 -3.45 17.10
CA ALA A 311 10.74 -4.70 17.41
C ALA A 311 11.44 -5.51 18.53
N GLY A 312 12.69 -5.17 18.86
CA GLY A 312 13.49 -5.88 19.86
C GLY A 312 14.06 -7.21 19.35
N ALA A 313 14.09 -7.41 18.03
CA ALA A 313 14.48 -8.67 17.40
C ALA A 313 15.86 -9.16 17.88
N THR A 314 15.95 -10.43 18.25
CA THR A 314 17.23 -11.09 18.56
C THR A 314 17.52 -12.22 17.57
N VAL A 315 16.48 -12.80 16.95
CA VAL A 315 16.58 -13.85 15.95
C VAL A 315 15.72 -13.48 14.74
N VAL A 316 16.19 -13.79 13.53
CA VAL A 316 15.38 -13.69 12.30
C VAL A 316 15.28 -15.07 11.64
N ILE A 317 14.04 -15.51 11.41
CA ILE A 317 13.71 -16.68 10.59
C ILE A 317 13.20 -16.17 9.25
N ALA A 318 13.94 -16.47 8.18
CA ALA A 318 13.70 -15.95 6.84
C ALA A 318 13.38 -17.08 5.84
N GLN A 319 12.36 -16.89 5.02
CA GLN A 319 12.02 -17.78 3.92
C GLN A 319 11.83 -16.98 2.62
N PHE A 320 12.67 -17.25 1.63
CA PHE A 320 12.64 -16.64 0.30
C PHE A 320 13.10 -17.64 -0.77
N GLY A 321 12.83 -17.35 -2.03
CA GLY A 321 13.31 -18.12 -3.17
C GLY A 321 12.25 -18.95 -3.88
N GLN A 322 11.00 -19.00 -3.38
CA GLN A 322 9.96 -19.81 -4.00
C GLN A 322 9.45 -19.13 -5.28
N LEU A 323 9.02 -17.87 -5.17
CA LEU A 323 8.62 -17.09 -6.35
C LEU A 323 9.80 -16.69 -7.23
N GLU A 324 10.97 -16.41 -6.65
CA GLU A 324 12.17 -16.08 -7.43
C GLU A 324 12.64 -17.24 -8.32
N ALA A 325 12.30 -18.49 -7.96
CA ALA A 325 12.58 -19.65 -8.81
C ALA A 325 11.82 -19.65 -10.14
N LEU A 326 10.73 -18.87 -10.26
CA LEU A 326 10.02 -18.71 -11.53
C LEU A 326 10.87 -18.01 -12.61
N ASP A 327 11.90 -17.27 -12.20
CA ASP A 327 12.86 -16.63 -13.11
C ASP A 327 13.86 -17.62 -13.74
N GLY A 328 13.90 -18.87 -13.23
CA GLY A 328 14.78 -19.93 -13.70
C GLY A 328 16.23 -19.83 -13.23
N PRO A 329 17.04 -20.88 -13.47
CA PRO A 329 18.35 -21.05 -12.84
C PRO A 329 19.40 -20.01 -13.26
N ASN A 330 19.22 -19.35 -14.40
CA ASN A 330 20.14 -18.33 -14.90
C ASN A 330 20.20 -17.08 -14.00
N ARG A 331 19.19 -16.84 -13.14
CA ARG A 331 19.16 -15.71 -12.21
C ARG A 331 19.69 -16.04 -10.81
N ILE A 332 20.13 -17.27 -10.55
CA ILE A 332 20.68 -17.66 -9.24
C ILE A 332 21.83 -16.75 -8.77
N PRO A 333 22.80 -16.33 -9.60
CA PRO A 333 23.86 -15.42 -9.15
C PRO A 333 23.31 -14.08 -8.63
N GLU A 334 22.29 -13.55 -9.29
CA GLU A 334 21.63 -12.31 -8.88
C GLU A 334 20.78 -12.51 -7.62
N PHE A 335 20.05 -13.62 -7.54
CA PHE A 335 19.31 -14.03 -6.33
C PHE A 335 20.24 -14.12 -5.12
N VAL A 336 21.37 -14.82 -5.25
CA VAL A 336 22.38 -14.95 -4.19
C VAL A 336 22.88 -13.59 -3.76
N ALA A 337 23.27 -12.73 -4.70
CA ALA A 337 23.75 -11.38 -4.39
C ALA A 337 22.67 -10.53 -3.69
N ALA A 338 21.41 -10.61 -4.13
CA ALA A 338 20.30 -9.90 -3.50
C ALA A 338 19.99 -10.42 -2.10
N TYR A 339 19.99 -11.73 -1.90
CA TYR A 339 19.77 -12.34 -0.60
C TYR A 339 20.90 -11.95 0.37
N HIS A 340 22.16 -11.96 -0.07
CA HIS A 340 23.27 -11.46 0.75
C HIS A 340 23.05 -10.01 1.20
N ARG A 341 22.63 -9.10 0.31
CA ARG A 341 22.33 -7.70 0.67
C ARG A 341 21.18 -7.59 1.68
N LEU A 342 20.15 -8.41 1.57
CA LEU A 342 19.08 -8.46 2.55
C LEU A 342 19.60 -8.93 3.92
N LEU A 343 20.39 -10.01 3.94
CA LEU A 343 20.98 -10.51 5.18
C LEU A 343 21.99 -9.53 5.80
N ASP A 344 22.68 -8.71 5.00
CA ASP A 344 23.53 -7.64 5.52
C ASP A 344 22.71 -6.60 6.30
N GLN A 345 21.49 -6.27 5.85
CA GLN A 345 20.59 -5.40 6.60
C GLN A 345 20.14 -6.03 7.92
N PHE A 346 19.83 -7.35 7.92
CA PHE A 346 19.49 -8.06 9.16
C PHE A 346 20.69 -8.13 10.12
N ALA A 347 21.88 -8.37 9.60
CA ALA A 347 23.12 -8.51 10.36
C ALA A 347 23.56 -7.22 11.06
N LEU A 348 23.04 -6.05 10.66
CA LEU A 348 23.20 -4.83 11.42
C LEU A 348 22.52 -4.90 12.80
N ARG A 349 21.49 -5.75 12.94
CA ARG A 349 20.83 -6.03 14.22
C ARG A 349 21.24 -7.38 14.82
N THR A 350 21.15 -8.47 14.06
CA THR A 350 21.45 -9.82 14.56
C THR A 350 21.99 -10.73 13.48
N ARG A 351 23.00 -11.54 13.86
CA ARG A 351 23.51 -12.64 13.04
C ARG A 351 22.91 -14.00 13.44
N LYS A 352 22.02 -14.07 14.45
CA LYS A 352 21.22 -15.27 14.75
C LYS A 352 20.16 -15.45 13.65
N LEU A 353 20.57 -16.02 12.52
CA LEU A 353 19.74 -16.19 11.33
C LEU A 353 19.35 -17.67 11.13
N VAL A 354 18.09 -17.91 10.82
CA VAL A 354 17.57 -19.19 10.32
C VAL A 354 17.08 -18.96 8.90
N LEU A 355 17.65 -19.67 7.92
CA LEU A 355 17.20 -19.62 6.53
C LEU A 355 16.43 -20.90 6.22
N VAL A 356 15.15 -20.73 5.91
CA VAL A 356 14.26 -21.81 5.50
C VAL A 356 14.29 -21.89 3.97
N SER A 357 14.53 -23.08 3.41
CA SER A 357 14.52 -23.27 1.96
C SER A 357 13.12 -23.05 1.37
N PRO A 358 13.02 -22.64 0.09
CA PRO A 358 11.74 -22.64 -0.60
C PRO A 358 11.15 -24.05 -0.66
N MET A 359 9.83 -24.15 -0.59
CA MET A 359 9.11 -25.42 -0.72
C MET A 359 8.87 -25.77 -2.20
N PRO A 360 8.77 -27.06 -2.57
CA PRO A 360 8.42 -27.43 -3.94
C PRO A 360 7.02 -26.94 -4.28
N PHE A 361 6.80 -26.66 -5.56
CA PHE A 361 5.48 -26.47 -6.11
C PHE A 361 4.69 -27.77 -6.09
N GLU A 362 3.40 -27.68 -5.79
CA GLU A 362 2.42 -28.75 -6.01
C GLU A 362 1.53 -28.39 -7.20
N THR A 363 0.74 -29.35 -7.70
CA THR A 363 -0.26 -29.06 -8.74
C THR A 363 -1.30 -28.06 -8.19
N PRO A 364 -1.78 -27.06 -8.93
CA PRO A 364 -2.86 -26.20 -8.43
C PRO A 364 -4.20 -26.96 -8.29
N LEU A 365 -5.10 -26.50 -7.39
CA LEU A 365 -6.50 -26.98 -7.37
C LEU A 365 -7.33 -26.42 -8.54
N ALA A 366 -6.96 -25.25 -9.05
CA ALA A 366 -7.67 -24.63 -10.16
C ALA A 366 -7.34 -25.34 -11.49
N PRO A 367 -8.34 -25.73 -12.29
CA PRO A 367 -8.18 -26.66 -13.41
C PRO A 367 -7.34 -26.10 -14.58
N HIS A 368 -7.22 -24.78 -14.70
CA HIS A 368 -6.49 -24.11 -15.78
C HIS A 368 -5.32 -23.28 -15.28
N ALA A 369 -4.95 -23.41 -14.00
CA ALA A 369 -3.75 -22.80 -13.46
C ALA A 369 -2.52 -23.56 -13.98
N PRO A 370 -1.37 -22.87 -14.15
CA PRO A 370 -0.15 -23.50 -14.64
C PRO A 370 0.33 -24.53 -13.62
N ASP A 371 0.67 -25.73 -14.10
CA ASP A 371 1.29 -26.76 -13.27
C ASP A 371 2.78 -26.46 -13.08
N LEU A 372 3.09 -25.80 -11.97
CA LEU A 372 4.44 -25.39 -11.62
C LEU A 372 5.32 -26.53 -11.13
N GLN A 373 4.82 -27.76 -10.92
CA GLN A 373 5.65 -28.90 -10.52
C GLN A 373 6.81 -29.14 -11.50
N ARG A 374 6.62 -28.81 -12.78
CA ARG A 374 7.64 -28.90 -13.83
C ARG A 374 8.86 -28.02 -13.59
N ARG A 375 8.75 -27.04 -12.68
CA ARG A 375 9.83 -26.13 -12.27
C ARG A 375 10.48 -26.53 -10.94
N ASN A 376 10.15 -27.68 -10.36
CA ASN A 376 10.74 -28.09 -9.08
C ASN A 376 12.26 -28.30 -9.13
N GLU A 377 12.86 -28.59 -10.30
CA GLU A 377 14.34 -28.57 -10.43
C GLU A 377 14.91 -27.14 -10.35
N ASP A 378 14.18 -26.13 -10.81
CA ASP A 378 14.56 -24.73 -10.62
C ASP A 378 14.48 -24.40 -9.12
N VAL A 379 13.36 -24.72 -8.45
CA VAL A 379 13.18 -24.50 -7.01
C VAL A 379 14.27 -25.21 -6.19
N ARG A 380 14.62 -26.45 -6.57
CA ARG A 380 15.71 -27.20 -5.95
C ARG A 380 17.05 -26.46 -6.05
N SER A 381 17.34 -25.88 -7.20
CA SER A 381 18.55 -25.10 -7.42
C SER A 381 18.61 -23.85 -6.52
N TYR A 382 17.46 -23.19 -6.33
CA TYR A 382 17.33 -22.08 -5.37
C TYR A 382 17.47 -22.57 -3.92
N ALA A 383 16.86 -23.70 -3.55
CA ALA A 383 17.03 -24.29 -2.22
C ALA A 383 18.50 -24.64 -1.89
N LEU A 384 19.24 -25.16 -2.87
CA LEU A 384 20.68 -25.39 -2.75
C LEU A 384 21.46 -24.08 -2.60
N ALA A 385 21.08 -23.03 -3.32
CA ALA A 385 21.68 -21.70 -3.17
C ALA A 385 21.42 -21.14 -1.76
N VAL A 386 20.20 -21.24 -1.22
CA VAL A 386 19.88 -20.83 0.16
C VAL A 386 20.69 -21.61 1.19
N LYS A 387 20.87 -22.92 0.99
CA LYS A 387 21.73 -23.76 1.83
C LYS A 387 23.17 -23.26 1.86
N GLU A 388 23.72 -22.92 0.70
CA GLU A 388 25.09 -22.41 0.59
C GLU A 388 25.24 -21.01 1.20
N ILE A 389 24.25 -20.13 1.01
CA ILE A 389 24.19 -18.82 1.68
C ILE A 389 24.19 -19.01 3.21
N ALA A 390 23.37 -19.92 3.72
CA ALA A 390 23.31 -20.21 5.16
C ALA A 390 24.67 -20.66 5.69
N ARG A 391 25.34 -21.56 4.97
CA ARG A 391 26.70 -22.03 5.30
C ARG A 391 27.71 -20.87 5.34
N GLN A 392 27.69 -20.00 4.33
CA GLN A 392 28.61 -18.85 4.24
C GLN A 392 28.36 -17.81 5.33
N ARG A 393 27.11 -17.66 5.78
CA ARG A 393 26.70 -16.72 6.83
C ARG A 393 26.79 -17.29 8.25
N GLY A 394 27.07 -18.59 8.39
CA GLY A 394 26.98 -19.28 9.68
C GLY A 394 25.54 -19.33 10.24
N ALA A 395 24.54 -19.26 9.36
CA ALA A 395 23.13 -19.34 9.71
C ALA A 395 22.67 -20.81 9.84
N VAL A 396 21.61 -21.03 10.61
CA VAL A 396 20.93 -22.32 10.66
C VAL A 396 20.14 -22.50 9.37
N PHE A 397 20.23 -23.67 8.73
CA PHE A 397 19.46 -23.99 7.53
C PHE A 397 18.37 -25.00 7.81
N VAL A 398 17.13 -24.69 7.43
CA VAL A 398 15.99 -25.61 7.50
C VAL A 398 15.62 -26.05 6.09
N ASN A 399 15.68 -27.36 5.84
CA ASN A 399 15.44 -27.93 4.51
C ASN A 399 13.97 -28.34 4.34
N LEU A 400 13.12 -27.43 3.87
CA LEU A 400 11.75 -27.76 3.48
C LEU A 400 11.67 -28.51 2.15
N PHE A 401 12.47 -28.09 1.16
CA PHE A 401 12.39 -28.63 -0.19
C PHE A 401 12.47 -30.16 -0.23
N ASP A 402 13.56 -30.74 0.28
CA ASP A 402 13.79 -32.18 0.20
C ASP A 402 12.78 -32.94 1.09
N VAL A 403 12.48 -32.42 2.29
CA VAL A 403 11.54 -33.07 3.23
C VAL A 403 10.14 -33.17 2.64
N ILE A 404 9.64 -32.10 2.00
CA ILE A 404 8.33 -32.10 1.38
C ILE A 404 8.32 -32.98 0.12
N THR A 405 9.38 -32.93 -0.69
CA THR A 405 9.50 -33.76 -1.92
C THR A 405 9.52 -35.25 -1.60
N GLN A 406 10.12 -35.64 -0.46
CA GLN A 406 10.21 -37.04 -0.02
C GLN A 406 8.94 -37.57 0.65
N ARG A 407 7.87 -36.77 0.75
CA ARG A 407 6.58 -37.23 1.30
C ARG A 407 6.01 -38.34 0.40
N GLN A 408 6.12 -39.60 0.83
CA GLN A 408 5.59 -40.77 0.14
C GLN A 408 4.07 -40.98 0.36
N GLY A 409 3.40 -41.66 -0.59
CA GLY A 409 2.02 -42.16 -0.52
C GLY A 409 0.95 -41.17 -1.00
N ASP A 410 -0.34 -41.51 -0.82
CA ASP A 410 -1.52 -40.63 -1.04
C ASP A 410 -1.60 -39.53 0.04
N LYS A 411 -0.48 -38.86 0.31
CA LYS A 411 -0.46 -37.78 1.28
C LYS A 411 -1.23 -36.59 0.71
N PRO A 412 -2.19 -36.07 1.47
CA PRO A 412 -2.99 -34.95 1.02
C PRO A 412 -2.12 -33.71 0.82
N ARG A 413 -2.58 -32.94 -0.17
CA ARG A 413 -2.02 -31.69 -0.67
C ARG A 413 -1.78 -30.69 0.48
N LEU A 414 -0.68 -29.94 0.37
CA LEU A 414 -0.36 -28.88 1.33
C LEU A 414 -0.80 -27.50 0.87
N THR A 415 -0.88 -27.26 -0.45
CA THR A 415 -1.15 -25.95 -1.04
C THR A 415 -2.53 -25.84 -1.71
N GLU A 416 -3.01 -24.63 -1.95
CA GLU A 416 -4.28 -24.39 -2.67
C GLU A 416 -4.08 -24.23 -4.18
N ASP A 417 -3.08 -23.46 -4.56
CA ASP A 417 -2.79 -23.04 -5.94
C ASP A 417 -1.42 -23.52 -6.42
N GLY A 418 -0.84 -24.47 -5.68
CA GLY A 418 0.49 -25.01 -5.95
C GLY A 418 1.62 -24.25 -5.27
N ILE A 419 1.36 -23.09 -4.66
CA ILE A 419 2.38 -22.26 -3.99
C ILE A 419 2.02 -21.93 -2.54
N HIS A 420 0.75 -21.60 -2.27
CA HIS A 420 0.30 -21.13 -0.95
C HIS A 420 -0.29 -22.24 -0.10
N LEU A 421 0.14 -22.34 1.15
CA LEU A 421 -0.29 -23.36 2.10
C LEU A 421 -1.77 -23.23 2.49
N THR A 422 -2.46 -24.36 2.50
CA THR A 422 -3.75 -24.57 3.17
C THR A 422 -3.56 -24.52 4.69
N ASP A 423 -4.67 -24.43 5.45
CA ASP A 423 -4.65 -24.57 6.92
C ASP A 423 -3.88 -25.82 7.38
N ARG A 424 -4.13 -26.96 6.72
CA ARG A 424 -3.40 -28.21 6.99
C ARG A 424 -1.92 -28.10 6.61
N GLY A 425 -1.64 -27.44 5.49
CA GLY A 425 -0.29 -27.15 5.01
C GLY A 425 0.53 -26.40 6.05
N LEU A 426 -0.05 -25.39 6.69
CA LEU A 426 0.59 -24.59 7.74
C LEU A 426 0.94 -25.45 8.96
N VAL A 427 0.04 -26.32 9.40
CA VAL A 427 0.31 -27.26 10.50
C VAL A 427 1.48 -28.20 10.15
N GLU A 428 1.47 -28.78 8.94
CA GLU A 428 2.51 -29.72 8.49
C GLU A 428 3.88 -29.04 8.38
N VAL A 429 3.94 -27.89 7.70
CA VAL A 429 5.17 -27.13 7.50
C VAL A 429 5.67 -26.58 8.83
N GLY A 430 4.79 -26.04 9.67
CA GLY A 430 5.12 -25.55 11.01
C GLY A 430 5.79 -26.63 11.86
N ARG A 431 5.26 -27.87 11.87
CA ARG A 431 5.89 -29.02 12.52
C ARG A 431 7.26 -29.36 11.93
N ILE A 432 7.39 -29.40 10.60
CA ILE A 432 8.68 -29.71 9.96
C ILE A 432 9.75 -28.69 10.35
N VAL A 433 9.41 -27.40 10.28
CA VAL A 433 10.33 -26.31 10.66
C VAL A 433 10.67 -26.39 12.15
N ALA A 434 9.68 -26.52 13.04
CA ALA A 434 9.93 -26.62 14.48
C ALA A 434 10.80 -27.83 14.85
N GLY A 435 10.53 -29.00 14.26
CA GLY A 435 11.34 -30.21 14.47
C GLY A 435 12.78 -30.04 13.98
N ALA A 436 12.99 -29.39 12.83
CA ALA A 436 14.33 -29.07 12.33
C ALA A 436 15.08 -28.08 13.24
N LEU A 437 14.37 -27.27 14.02
CA LEU A 437 14.92 -26.35 15.03
C LEU A 437 15.08 -26.99 16.42
N GLY A 438 14.91 -28.31 16.53
CA GLY A 438 15.16 -29.07 17.76
C GLY A 438 13.99 -29.09 18.75
N VAL A 439 12.80 -28.68 18.33
CA VAL A 439 11.59 -28.86 19.14
C VAL A 439 11.12 -30.31 19.06
N GLU A 440 10.88 -30.93 20.21
CA GLU A 440 10.15 -32.20 20.26
C GLU A 440 8.69 -31.95 19.84
N VAL A 441 8.36 -32.34 18.61
CA VAL A 441 7.03 -32.06 18.07
C VAL A 441 6.01 -33.07 18.56
N SER A 442 5.21 -32.65 19.53
CA SER A 442 3.97 -33.32 19.94
C SER A 442 2.76 -32.78 19.19
N SER A 443 1.61 -33.46 19.26
CA SER A 443 0.38 -32.92 18.66
C SER A 443 -0.07 -31.66 19.39
N LEU A 444 -0.48 -30.64 18.64
CA LEU A 444 -1.15 -29.44 19.18
C LEU A 444 -2.66 -29.66 19.38
N ASP A 445 -3.15 -30.90 19.24
CA ASP A 445 -4.56 -31.23 19.48
C ASP A 445 -4.98 -30.78 20.90
N GLY A 446 -6.10 -30.07 20.97
CA GLY A 446 -6.62 -29.51 22.23
C GLY A 446 -6.00 -28.17 22.64
N GLN A 447 -5.00 -27.62 21.93
CA GLN A 447 -4.39 -26.32 22.24
C GLN A 447 -5.09 -25.12 21.56
N ALA A 448 -6.42 -25.16 21.46
CA ALA A 448 -7.19 -24.10 20.80
C ALA A 448 -6.97 -22.72 21.45
N LEU A 449 -6.89 -22.67 22.79
CA LEU A 449 -6.67 -21.44 23.54
C LEU A 449 -5.28 -20.82 23.30
N LEU A 450 -4.26 -21.65 23.04
CA LEU A 450 -2.92 -21.16 22.71
C LEU A 450 -2.94 -20.48 21.34
N ARG A 451 -3.52 -21.15 20.34
CA ARG A 451 -3.65 -20.60 18.98
C ARG A 451 -4.50 -19.33 18.97
N GLU A 452 -5.59 -19.28 19.73
CA GLU A 452 -6.40 -18.07 19.92
C GLU A 452 -5.56 -16.89 20.45
N ALA A 453 -4.78 -17.12 21.52
CA ALA A 453 -3.92 -16.08 22.09
C ALA A 453 -2.80 -15.64 21.11
N ILE A 454 -2.22 -16.59 20.35
CA ILE A 454 -1.20 -16.31 19.33
C ILE A 454 -1.77 -15.47 18.19
N VAL A 455 -2.90 -15.90 17.60
CA VAL A 455 -3.57 -15.19 16.50
C VAL A 455 -3.97 -13.80 16.98
N ARG A 456 -4.53 -13.69 18.19
CA ARG A 456 -4.87 -12.39 18.77
C ARG A 456 -3.67 -11.47 18.93
N LYS A 457 -2.55 -12.00 19.45
CA LYS A 457 -1.28 -11.27 19.54
C LYS A 457 -0.79 -10.82 18.17
N ASN A 458 -0.91 -11.69 17.16
CA ASN A 458 -0.49 -11.42 15.80
C ASN A 458 -1.32 -10.33 15.13
N GLU A 459 -2.63 -10.29 15.35
CA GLU A 459 -3.51 -9.20 14.90
C GLU A 459 -3.08 -7.87 15.53
N LEU A 460 -2.95 -7.83 16.86
CA LEU A 460 -2.52 -6.64 17.61
C LEU A 460 -1.15 -6.12 17.13
N TRP A 461 -0.19 -7.02 16.91
CA TRP A 461 1.12 -6.66 16.37
C TRP A 461 1.03 -6.12 14.95
N PHE A 462 0.24 -6.76 14.08
CA PHE A 462 0.09 -6.34 12.70
C PHE A 462 -0.58 -4.96 12.59
N ASP A 463 -1.58 -4.68 13.42
CA ASP A 463 -2.22 -3.35 13.52
C ASP A 463 -1.22 -2.25 13.95
N CYS A 464 -0.19 -2.59 14.74
CA CYS A 464 0.88 -1.65 15.06
C CYS A 464 1.93 -1.57 13.95
N TRP A 465 2.31 -2.71 13.38
CA TRP A 465 3.45 -2.80 12.47
C TRP A 465 3.11 -2.33 11.06
N ARG A 466 2.01 -2.84 10.51
CA ARG A 466 1.41 -2.53 9.21
C ARG A 466 -0.06 -2.13 9.43
N PRO A 467 -0.33 -0.94 10.00
CA PRO A 467 -1.68 -0.48 10.25
C PRO A 467 -2.49 -0.35 8.95
N ALA A 468 -3.75 -0.76 8.99
CA ALA A 468 -4.76 -0.25 8.07
C ALA A 468 -4.76 1.29 8.13
N ASN A 469 -5.10 1.97 7.03
CA ASN A 469 -5.07 3.44 7.01
C ASN A 469 -3.69 4.04 7.25
N TRP A 470 -2.59 3.33 6.96
CA TRP A 470 -1.24 3.84 7.21
C TRP A 470 -1.03 5.24 6.62
N SER A 471 -1.69 5.60 5.50
CA SER A 471 -1.62 6.94 4.91
C SER A 471 -2.10 8.05 5.86
N PHE A 472 -3.11 7.78 6.69
CA PHE A 472 -3.66 8.68 7.70
C PHE A 472 -2.92 8.62 9.05
N VAL A 473 -2.18 7.54 9.30
CA VAL A 473 -1.48 7.37 10.57
C VAL A 473 -0.04 7.88 10.49
N TYR A 474 0.67 7.49 9.43
CA TYR A 474 2.11 7.72 9.26
C TYR A 474 2.47 8.19 7.85
N GLY A 475 1.52 8.30 6.92
CA GLY A 475 1.76 8.72 5.54
C GLY A 475 1.56 10.21 5.33
N ASP A 476 1.05 10.56 4.16
CA ASP A 476 0.87 11.93 3.67
C ASP A 476 -0.53 12.51 3.96
N ARG A 477 -1.42 11.74 4.61
CA ARG A 477 -2.81 12.14 4.89
C ARG A 477 -3.13 12.33 6.37
N VAL A 478 -2.12 12.40 7.24
CA VAL A 478 -2.32 12.51 8.70
C VAL A 478 -3.08 13.76 9.16
N ALA A 479 -3.16 14.79 8.32
CA ALA A 479 -3.91 16.03 8.62
C ALA A 479 -5.39 15.98 8.19
N GLN A 480 -5.82 14.92 7.48
CA GLN A 480 -7.20 14.82 7.00
C GLN A 480 -8.17 14.47 8.12
N ALA A 481 -9.45 14.82 7.94
CA ALA A 481 -10.49 14.54 8.94
C ALA A 481 -10.57 13.06 9.32
N PHE A 482 -10.41 12.16 8.33
CA PHE A 482 -10.40 10.70 8.50
C PHE A 482 -9.19 10.15 9.29
N ALA A 483 -8.19 10.98 9.61
CA ALA A 483 -7.11 10.60 10.51
C ALA A 483 -7.53 10.63 12.00
N ARG A 484 -8.65 11.31 12.31
CA ARG A 484 -9.30 11.31 13.62
C ARG A 484 -10.33 10.18 13.67
N GLY A 485 -10.45 9.48 14.81
CA GLY A 485 -11.54 8.55 15.02
C GLY A 485 -12.91 9.24 15.03
N GLU A 486 -13.99 8.46 14.90
CA GLU A 486 -15.35 8.99 15.01
C GLU A 486 -15.69 9.41 16.45
N GLY A 487 -16.39 10.54 16.62
CA GLY A 487 -16.87 11.01 17.92
C GLY A 487 -15.75 11.47 18.87
N GLU A 488 -15.74 10.94 20.09
CA GLU A 488 -14.73 11.23 21.13
C GLU A 488 -13.46 10.37 21.01
N GLU A 489 -13.37 9.51 19.99
CA GLU A 489 -12.23 8.63 19.79
C GLU A 489 -10.95 9.42 19.47
N PRO A 490 -9.78 9.00 20.00
CA PRO A 490 -8.54 9.69 19.72
C PRO A 490 -8.11 9.49 18.26
N HIS A 491 -7.08 10.23 17.84
CA HIS A 491 -6.44 10.07 16.54
C HIS A 491 -6.05 8.60 16.29
N LEU A 492 -6.19 8.09 15.06
CA LEU A 492 -5.94 6.66 14.72
C LEU A 492 -4.57 6.18 15.24
N LYS A 493 -3.55 7.03 15.11
CA LYS A 493 -2.22 6.81 15.69
C LYS A 493 -2.23 6.46 17.18
N ILE A 494 -2.95 7.22 18.00
CA ILE A 494 -3.04 7.00 19.44
C ILE A 494 -3.80 5.69 19.70
N ALA A 495 -4.85 5.40 18.92
CA ALA A 495 -5.59 4.15 19.04
C ALA A 495 -4.69 2.93 18.79
N PHE A 496 -3.85 2.94 17.74
CA PHE A 496 -2.90 1.85 17.49
C PHE A 496 -1.84 1.73 18.58
N GLN A 497 -1.29 2.83 19.09
CA GLN A 497 -0.30 2.80 20.17
C GLN A 497 -0.86 2.20 21.48
N LYS A 498 -2.17 2.30 21.73
CA LYS A 498 -2.84 1.63 22.86
C LYS A 498 -2.86 0.10 22.76
N ASN A 499 -2.53 -0.49 21.61
CA ASN A 499 -2.45 -1.93 21.44
C ASN A 499 -1.14 -2.53 21.98
N LEU A 500 -0.07 -1.74 22.14
CA LEU A 500 1.23 -2.24 22.60
C LEU A 500 1.16 -2.97 23.96
N PRO A 501 0.46 -2.45 24.99
CA PRO A 501 0.25 -3.20 26.23
C PRO A 501 -0.55 -4.51 26.05
N LEU A 502 -1.51 -4.53 25.12
CA LEU A 502 -2.34 -5.72 24.85
C LEU A 502 -1.52 -6.84 24.20
N ILE A 503 -0.52 -6.49 23.39
CA ILE A 503 0.45 -7.47 22.85
C ILE A 503 1.17 -8.16 24.01
N ALA A 504 1.69 -7.39 24.96
CA ALA A 504 2.39 -7.94 26.12
C ALA A 504 1.48 -8.80 27.01
N GLU A 505 0.20 -8.44 27.14
CA GLU A 505 -0.81 -9.25 27.83
C GLU A 505 -0.99 -10.62 27.15
N GLN A 506 -1.16 -10.65 25.83
CA GLN A 506 -1.29 -11.92 25.10
C GLN A 506 -0.01 -12.74 25.13
N GLU A 507 1.18 -12.12 25.09
CA GLU A 507 2.45 -12.84 25.28
C GLU A 507 2.52 -13.53 26.65
N ASN A 508 2.13 -12.83 27.72
CA ASN A 508 2.07 -13.42 29.05
C ASN A 508 1.05 -14.56 29.12
N ARG A 509 -0.10 -14.43 28.44
CA ARG A 509 -1.10 -15.50 28.32
C ARG A 509 -0.54 -16.71 27.57
N ILE A 510 0.18 -16.51 26.47
CA ILE A 510 0.85 -17.58 25.71
C ILE A 510 1.82 -18.33 26.62
N HIS A 511 2.68 -17.63 27.37
CA HIS A 511 3.63 -18.25 28.30
C HIS A 511 2.95 -19.01 29.44
N ALA A 512 1.81 -18.51 29.93
CA ALA A 512 1.00 -19.20 30.93
C ALA A 512 0.38 -20.50 30.36
N LEU A 513 -0.20 -20.43 29.16
CA LEU A 513 -0.81 -21.58 28.49
C LEU A 513 0.21 -22.67 28.17
N THR A 514 1.40 -22.32 27.69
CA THR A 514 2.46 -23.29 27.40
C THR A 514 3.06 -23.93 28.64
N SER A 515 2.95 -23.27 29.81
CA SER A 515 3.32 -23.84 31.11
C SER A 515 2.19 -24.60 31.81
N GLY A 516 1.05 -24.80 31.13
CA GLY A 516 -0.10 -25.55 31.65
C GLY A 516 -1.04 -24.74 32.55
N THR A 517 -0.87 -23.43 32.63
CA THR A 517 -1.75 -22.52 33.37
C THR A 517 -2.84 -21.97 32.46
N MET A 518 -4.09 -21.94 32.92
CA MET A 518 -5.22 -21.33 32.20
C MET A 518 -5.56 -19.96 32.81
N PRO A 519 -4.92 -18.86 32.37
CA PRO A 519 -5.27 -17.54 32.86
C PRO A 519 -6.68 -17.15 32.38
N PRO A 520 -7.42 -16.36 33.19
CA PRO A 520 -8.73 -15.86 32.79
C PRO A 520 -8.62 -14.98 31.53
N VAL A 521 -9.63 -15.05 30.68
CA VAL A 521 -9.74 -14.23 29.46
C VAL A 521 -10.41 -12.92 29.83
N ALA A 522 -9.77 -11.78 29.53
CA ALA A 522 -10.43 -10.49 29.63
C ALA A 522 -11.65 -10.48 28.67
N PRO A 523 -12.84 -10.05 29.12
CA PRO A 523 -14.00 -9.97 28.24
C PRO A 523 -13.68 -9.04 27.06
N VAL A 524 -13.83 -9.53 25.83
CA VAL A 524 -13.84 -8.66 24.66
C VAL A 524 -15.14 -7.87 24.71
N THR A 525 -15.06 -6.56 24.88
CA THR A 525 -16.23 -5.67 24.78
C THR A 525 -16.80 -5.81 23.37
N ALA A 526 -18.01 -6.35 23.24
CA ALA A 526 -18.71 -6.38 21.97
C ALA A 526 -18.89 -4.93 21.48
N ALA A 527 -18.62 -4.69 20.19
CA ALA A 527 -18.95 -3.41 19.58
C ALA A 527 -20.47 -3.19 19.74
N ALA A 528 -20.86 -2.01 20.25
CA ALA A 528 -22.26 -1.64 20.30
C ALA A 528 -22.83 -1.69 18.89
N ARG A 529 -24.04 -2.25 18.73
CA ARG A 529 -24.74 -2.18 17.44
C ARG A 529 -24.94 -0.69 17.10
N PRO A 530 -24.68 -0.27 15.86
CA PRO A 530 -25.03 1.07 15.41
C PRO A 530 -26.50 1.30 15.72
N GLN A 531 -26.80 2.34 16.50
CA GLN A 531 -28.18 2.77 16.65
C GLN A 531 -28.53 3.68 15.46
N PRO A 532 -29.80 3.71 15.02
CA PRO A 532 -30.22 4.67 14.02
C PRO A 532 -29.92 6.08 14.51
N ASP A 533 -29.38 6.93 13.63
CA ASP A 533 -29.16 8.33 13.96
C ASP A 533 -30.50 9.00 14.32
N ALA A 534 -30.46 9.91 15.31
CA ALA A 534 -31.62 10.70 15.68
C ALA A 534 -32.07 11.53 14.46
N GLY A 535 -33.15 11.09 13.80
CA GLY A 535 -33.70 11.73 12.59
C GLY A 535 -33.67 10.87 11.32
N ALA A 536 -33.25 9.60 11.37
CA ALA A 536 -33.40 8.68 10.25
C ALA A 536 -34.89 8.51 9.87
N LEU A 537 -35.22 8.64 8.58
CA LEU A 537 -36.57 8.42 8.06
C LEU A 537 -36.88 6.92 7.99
N SER A 538 -38.13 6.54 8.25
CA SER A 538 -38.62 5.20 7.91
C SER A 538 -38.53 4.96 6.39
N PRO A 539 -38.51 3.69 5.93
CA PRO A 539 -38.51 3.39 4.49
C PRO A 539 -39.65 4.08 3.72
N GLU A 540 -40.84 4.15 4.31
CA GLU A 540 -42.01 4.83 3.72
C GLU A 540 -41.81 6.34 3.62
N GLU A 541 -41.30 6.97 4.69
CA GLU A 541 -41.00 8.40 4.71
C GLU A 541 -39.88 8.74 3.70
N GLN A 542 -38.81 7.94 3.65
CA GLN A 542 -37.71 8.11 2.70
C GLN A 542 -38.20 7.98 1.26
N LEU A 543 -39.03 6.98 0.96
CA LEU A 543 -39.62 6.79 -0.37
C LEU A 543 -40.44 8.02 -0.81
N ALA A 544 -41.21 8.62 0.11
CA ALA A 544 -41.98 9.83 -0.18
C ALA A 544 -41.12 11.07 -0.52
N THR A 545 -39.83 11.06 -0.19
CA THR A 545 -38.89 12.15 -0.56
C THR A 545 -38.26 11.97 -1.93
N LEU A 546 -38.30 10.76 -2.51
CA LEU A 546 -37.63 10.47 -3.78
C LEU A 546 -38.44 10.99 -4.96
N GLN A 547 -37.75 11.62 -5.92
CA GLN A 547 -38.33 12.11 -7.16
C GLN A 547 -37.69 11.35 -8.34
N PRO A 548 -38.25 10.20 -8.76
CA PRO A 548 -37.71 9.46 -9.89
C PRO A 548 -37.91 10.24 -11.20
N ALA A 549 -37.02 10.02 -12.15
CA ALA A 549 -37.17 10.55 -13.51
C ALA A 549 -38.40 9.93 -14.21
N GLU A 550 -38.91 10.61 -15.23
CA GLU A 550 -40.02 10.09 -16.03
C GLU A 550 -39.70 8.69 -16.59
N GLY A 551 -40.63 7.75 -16.45
CA GLY A 551 -40.46 6.36 -16.85
C GLY A 551 -39.83 5.44 -15.79
N PHE A 552 -39.43 5.97 -14.63
CA PHE A 552 -38.86 5.17 -13.52
C PHE A 552 -39.82 5.08 -12.32
N ALA A 553 -39.79 3.94 -11.63
CA ALA A 553 -40.46 3.72 -10.36
C ALA A 553 -39.45 3.26 -9.31
N VAL A 554 -39.70 3.59 -8.04
CA VAL A 554 -38.87 3.14 -6.90
C VAL A 554 -39.73 2.24 -6.01
N GLY A 555 -39.21 1.05 -5.70
CA GLY A 555 -39.83 0.10 -4.79
C GLY A 555 -38.87 -0.30 -3.67
N LEU A 556 -39.42 -0.63 -2.50
CA LEU A 556 -38.64 -1.14 -1.37
C LEU A 556 -38.53 -2.67 -1.49
N PHE A 557 -37.32 -3.17 -1.73
CA PHE A 557 -37.04 -4.61 -1.68
C PHE A 557 -36.69 -5.09 -0.26
N ALA A 558 -35.81 -4.38 0.44
CA ALA A 558 -35.40 -4.70 1.81
C ALA A 558 -34.94 -3.43 2.57
N SER A 559 -35.03 -3.45 3.89
CA SER A 559 -34.56 -2.40 4.79
C SER A 559 -33.78 -2.96 5.99
N GLU A 560 -33.45 -2.10 6.96
CA GLU A 560 -32.89 -2.50 8.25
C GLU A 560 -33.74 -3.53 9.00
N LEU A 561 -35.05 -3.62 8.71
CA LEU A 561 -35.95 -4.63 9.26
C LEU A 561 -35.54 -6.05 8.85
N GLN A 562 -34.97 -6.21 7.66
CA GLN A 562 -34.42 -7.48 7.18
C GLN A 562 -32.94 -7.66 7.55
N GLY A 563 -32.34 -6.71 8.29
CA GLY A 563 -30.95 -6.78 8.74
C GLY A 563 -29.93 -6.13 7.81
N VAL A 564 -30.39 -5.33 6.82
CA VAL A 564 -29.49 -4.53 5.98
C VAL A 564 -28.84 -3.44 6.83
N VAL A 565 -27.51 -3.48 6.96
CA VAL A 565 -26.75 -2.49 7.73
C VAL A 565 -25.53 -2.06 6.93
N LYS A 566 -25.38 -0.74 6.70
CA LYS A 566 -24.29 -0.14 5.89
C LYS A 566 -23.99 -0.97 4.62
N PRO A 567 -24.95 -1.11 3.70
CA PRO A 567 -24.77 -1.91 2.48
C PRO A 567 -23.76 -1.22 1.54
N ILE A 568 -22.74 -1.96 1.09
CA ILE A 568 -21.70 -1.46 0.16
C ILE A 568 -21.93 -1.93 -1.28
N GLN A 569 -22.32 -3.19 -1.45
CA GLN A 569 -22.66 -3.79 -2.74
C GLN A 569 -23.80 -4.80 -2.57
N ILE A 570 -24.64 -4.90 -3.59
CA ILE A 570 -25.59 -6.00 -3.76
C ILE A 570 -25.29 -6.78 -5.04
N ALA A 571 -25.63 -8.07 -5.05
CA ALA A 571 -25.57 -8.91 -6.23
C ALA A 571 -26.63 -10.03 -6.14
N TRP A 572 -27.12 -10.47 -7.29
CA TRP A 572 -28.17 -11.49 -7.37
C TRP A 572 -27.58 -12.80 -7.89
N ASP A 573 -27.99 -13.92 -7.30
CA ASP A 573 -27.69 -15.23 -7.86
C ASP A 573 -28.72 -15.68 -8.91
N GLU A 574 -28.47 -16.82 -9.56
CA GLU A 574 -29.33 -17.38 -10.59
C GLU A 574 -30.71 -17.84 -10.09
N THR A 575 -30.89 -17.95 -8.76
CA THR A 575 -32.16 -18.34 -8.14
C THR A 575 -33.03 -17.14 -7.78
N GLY A 576 -32.49 -15.92 -7.92
CA GLY A 576 -33.16 -14.68 -7.53
C GLY A 576 -32.94 -14.31 -6.07
N ARG A 577 -31.93 -14.87 -5.40
CA ARG A 577 -31.51 -14.45 -4.06
C ARG A 577 -30.58 -13.26 -4.15
N MET A 578 -30.83 -12.24 -3.34
CA MET A 578 -29.96 -11.07 -3.24
C MET A 578 -28.95 -11.27 -2.11
N TYR A 579 -27.67 -11.09 -2.42
CA TYR A 579 -26.59 -11.01 -1.47
C TYR A 579 -26.19 -9.55 -1.24
N VAL A 580 -25.97 -9.17 0.02
CA VAL A 580 -25.60 -7.82 0.42
C VAL A 580 -24.31 -7.86 1.23
N ALA A 581 -23.31 -7.10 0.78
CA ALA A 581 -22.10 -6.83 1.55
C ALA A 581 -22.42 -5.76 2.61
N CYS A 582 -22.62 -6.18 3.86
CA CYS A 582 -22.91 -5.30 4.99
C CYS A 582 -21.63 -4.97 5.76
N SER A 583 -21.26 -3.68 5.81
CA SER A 583 -20.03 -3.22 6.47
C SER A 583 -20.25 -2.31 7.69
N PRO A 584 -20.79 -2.83 8.81
CA PRO A 584 -20.86 -2.11 10.08
C PRO A 584 -19.54 -1.45 10.52
N ALA A 585 -18.39 -2.10 10.25
CA ALA A 585 -17.06 -1.62 10.64
C ALA A 585 -16.62 -0.35 9.90
N TYR A 586 -17.16 -0.06 8.71
CA TYR A 586 -16.83 1.16 7.97
C TYR A 586 -17.20 2.42 8.76
N PRO A 587 -16.40 3.51 8.77
CA PRO A 587 -15.23 3.78 7.93
C PRO A 587 -13.87 3.34 8.50
N HIS A 588 -13.83 2.83 9.73
CA HIS A 588 -12.58 2.52 10.40
C HIS A 588 -12.60 1.10 10.98
N SER A 589 -11.72 0.24 10.46
CA SER A 589 -11.38 -0.98 11.19
C SER A 589 -10.74 -0.60 12.52
N ARG A 590 -11.45 -0.86 13.63
CA ARG A 590 -10.90 -0.72 14.97
C ARG A 590 -10.06 -1.94 15.24
N ALA A 591 -8.78 -1.72 15.52
CA ALA A 591 -7.88 -2.77 15.94
C ALA A 591 -8.55 -3.62 17.02
N SER A 592 -8.50 -4.94 16.86
CA SER A 592 -8.94 -5.86 17.89
C SER A 592 -10.44 -5.86 18.25
N ALA A 593 -11.28 -5.12 17.52
CA ALA A 593 -12.74 -5.20 17.66
C ALA A 593 -13.27 -6.51 17.05
N PRO A 594 -14.44 -7.00 17.50
CA PRO A 594 -15.15 -8.06 16.79
C PRO A 594 -15.29 -7.69 15.32
N ARG A 595 -15.01 -8.63 14.42
CA ARG A 595 -15.17 -8.52 12.96
C ARG A 595 -16.66 -8.53 12.64
N PRO A 596 -17.33 -7.36 12.54
CA PRO A 596 -18.78 -7.28 12.67
C PRO A 596 -19.46 -7.34 11.30
N ASP A 597 -18.68 -7.38 10.22
CA ASP A 597 -19.17 -7.39 8.85
C ASP A 597 -19.60 -8.78 8.44
N PHE A 598 -20.56 -8.81 7.53
CA PHE A 598 -21.22 -10.03 7.10
C PHE A 598 -21.77 -9.90 5.68
N ILE A 599 -21.97 -11.05 5.05
CA ILE A 599 -22.79 -11.15 3.85
C ILE A 599 -24.20 -11.54 4.28
N LEU A 600 -25.18 -10.68 3.98
CA LEU A 600 -26.60 -10.97 4.17
C LEU A 600 -27.14 -11.63 2.90
N ALA A 601 -27.92 -12.68 3.05
CA ALA A 601 -28.73 -13.27 1.99
C ALA A 601 -30.21 -12.89 2.21
N LEU A 602 -30.89 -12.52 1.14
CA LEU A 602 -32.27 -12.08 1.10
C LEU A 602 -33.01 -12.81 -0.01
N GLU A 603 -34.21 -13.29 0.29
CA GLU A 603 -35.05 -14.03 -0.65
C GLU A 603 -36.47 -13.47 -0.64
N ASP A 604 -37.03 -13.32 -1.83
CA ASP A 604 -38.44 -13.01 -2.08
C ASP A 604 -39.10 -14.31 -2.54
N THR A 605 -39.83 -14.98 -1.63
CA THR A 605 -40.37 -16.31 -1.89
C THR A 605 -41.73 -16.29 -2.58
N ASP A 606 -42.47 -15.19 -2.46
CA ASP A 606 -43.78 -15.01 -3.08
C ASP A 606 -43.76 -14.16 -4.38
N ARG A 607 -42.60 -13.60 -4.72
CA ARG A 607 -42.31 -12.80 -5.92
C ARG A 607 -43.12 -11.50 -5.98
N ASP A 608 -43.41 -10.89 -4.85
CA ASP A 608 -44.08 -9.60 -4.77
C ASP A 608 -43.12 -8.39 -4.95
N GLY A 609 -41.82 -8.66 -5.08
CA GLY A 609 -40.77 -7.65 -5.18
C GLY A 609 -40.24 -7.19 -3.83
N ARG A 610 -40.46 -7.95 -2.75
CA ARG A 610 -39.97 -7.68 -1.39
C ARG A 610 -39.34 -8.92 -0.78
N ALA A 611 -38.25 -8.74 -0.06
CA ALA A 611 -37.62 -9.83 0.68
C ALA A 611 -38.48 -10.22 1.90
N ASP A 612 -38.88 -11.49 1.97
CA ASP A 612 -39.63 -12.07 3.09
C ASP A 612 -38.76 -12.98 3.99
N LYS A 613 -37.57 -13.36 3.51
CA LYS A 613 -36.55 -14.08 4.27
C LYS A 613 -35.22 -13.36 4.26
N SER A 614 -34.54 -13.39 5.41
CA SER A 614 -33.17 -12.91 5.54
C SER A 614 -32.36 -13.73 6.54
N TRP A 615 -31.07 -13.92 6.23
CA TRP A 615 -30.11 -14.55 7.13
C TRP A 615 -28.69 -14.13 6.76
N LYS A 616 -27.76 -14.29 7.70
CA LYS A 616 -26.34 -14.04 7.44
C LYS A 616 -25.72 -15.28 6.81
N PHE A 617 -25.30 -15.16 5.55
CA PHE A 617 -24.63 -16.23 4.80
C PHE A 617 -23.19 -16.43 5.28
N ALA A 618 -22.44 -15.34 5.50
CA ALA A 618 -21.07 -15.38 6.00
C ALA A 618 -20.84 -14.28 7.06
N GLU A 619 -20.11 -14.58 8.13
CA GLU A 619 -19.83 -13.67 9.26
C GLU A 619 -18.33 -13.62 9.58
N GLY A 620 -17.92 -12.69 10.45
CA GLY A 620 -16.53 -12.57 10.88
C GLY A 620 -15.62 -11.89 9.86
N LEU A 621 -16.21 -11.03 9.02
CA LEU A 621 -15.53 -10.28 7.97
C LEU A 621 -15.04 -8.92 8.48
N THR A 622 -14.09 -8.35 7.75
CA THR A 622 -13.48 -7.07 8.06
C THR A 622 -13.66 -6.13 6.88
N MET A 623 -14.45 -5.07 7.05
CA MET A 623 -14.58 -3.98 6.07
C MET A 623 -14.86 -4.49 4.66
N VAL A 624 -15.94 -5.25 4.52
CA VAL A 624 -16.34 -5.88 3.27
C VAL A 624 -16.76 -4.82 2.24
N GLN A 625 -16.22 -4.90 1.02
CA GLN A 625 -16.50 -3.91 -0.03
C GLN A 625 -16.98 -4.48 -1.35
N GLY A 626 -17.28 -5.78 -1.39
CA GLY A 626 -17.88 -6.37 -2.57
C GLY A 626 -18.36 -7.79 -2.34
N VAL A 627 -19.38 -8.18 -3.10
CA VAL A 627 -19.97 -9.52 -3.10
C VAL A 627 -20.44 -9.86 -4.51
N GLU A 628 -20.12 -11.06 -4.99
CA GLU A 628 -20.56 -11.58 -6.28
C GLU A 628 -20.84 -13.09 -6.18
N PRO A 629 -22.10 -13.54 -6.36
CA PRO A 629 -22.45 -14.96 -6.43
C PRO A 629 -21.76 -15.65 -7.60
N GLY A 630 -21.21 -16.84 -7.37
CA GLY A 630 -20.50 -17.59 -8.39
C GLY A 630 -19.83 -18.85 -7.86
N ALA A 631 -19.59 -19.80 -8.77
CA ALA A 631 -18.94 -21.08 -8.46
C ALA A 631 -19.57 -21.86 -7.28
N GLY A 632 -20.91 -21.83 -7.17
CA GLY A 632 -21.67 -22.52 -6.12
C GLY A 632 -21.52 -21.87 -4.73
N GLY A 633 -21.25 -20.57 -4.68
CA GLY A 633 -21.05 -19.80 -3.45
C GLY A 633 -21.00 -18.31 -3.77
N VAL A 634 -20.23 -17.54 -3.00
CA VAL A 634 -20.03 -16.10 -3.22
C VAL A 634 -18.56 -15.71 -3.13
N TYR A 635 -18.10 -14.88 -4.06
CA TYR A 635 -16.83 -14.17 -3.98
C TYR A 635 -17.04 -12.87 -3.19
N VAL A 636 -16.09 -12.56 -2.30
CA VAL A 636 -16.19 -11.43 -1.38
C VAL A 636 -14.87 -10.66 -1.37
N CYS A 637 -14.94 -9.34 -1.51
CA CYS A 637 -13.82 -8.45 -1.21
C CYS A 637 -13.80 -8.19 0.30
N ASP A 638 -12.96 -8.93 1.03
CA ASP A 638 -12.80 -8.88 2.48
C ASP A 638 -11.44 -8.25 2.80
N PHE A 639 -11.44 -6.94 3.08
CA PHE A 639 -10.26 -6.17 3.43
C PHE A 639 -9.09 -6.25 2.42
N ASP A 640 -8.07 -7.05 2.72
CA ASP A 640 -6.85 -7.29 1.94
C ASP A 640 -6.94 -8.55 1.06
N GLN A 641 -8.12 -9.18 0.98
CA GLN A 641 -8.32 -10.48 0.33
C GLN A 641 -9.55 -10.51 -0.60
N ILE A 642 -9.48 -11.40 -1.59
CA ILE A 642 -10.66 -11.97 -2.24
C ILE A 642 -10.88 -13.36 -1.65
N VAL A 643 -12.06 -13.59 -1.08
CA VAL A 643 -12.44 -14.83 -0.41
C VAL A 643 -13.63 -15.45 -1.13
N HIS A 644 -13.65 -16.78 -1.26
CA HIS A 644 -14.82 -17.52 -1.73
C HIS A 644 -15.43 -18.27 -0.55
N PHE A 645 -16.73 -18.05 -0.35
CA PHE A 645 -17.53 -18.73 0.65
C PHE A 645 -18.50 -19.67 -0.06
N ARG A 646 -18.68 -20.88 0.48
CA ARG A 646 -19.67 -21.82 -0.01
C ARG A 646 -20.37 -22.50 1.15
N ASP A 647 -21.64 -22.72 0.95
CA ASP A 647 -22.50 -23.59 1.76
C ASP A 647 -22.47 -24.98 1.10
N SER A 648 -21.85 -25.96 1.78
CA SER A 648 -21.67 -27.30 1.24
C SER A 648 -22.73 -28.30 1.72
N ASP A 649 -23.48 -27.98 2.76
CA ASP A 649 -24.52 -28.84 3.35
C ASP A 649 -25.97 -28.36 3.10
N GLY A 650 -26.13 -27.14 2.57
CA GLY A 650 -27.40 -26.56 2.16
C GLY A 650 -28.20 -25.93 3.31
N ASP A 651 -27.58 -25.64 4.46
CA ASP A 651 -28.27 -25.02 5.60
C ASP A 651 -28.48 -23.49 5.45
N GLY A 652 -27.99 -22.92 4.35
CA GLY A 652 -28.04 -21.49 4.03
C GLY A 652 -26.85 -20.71 4.58
N ARG A 653 -25.90 -21.32 5.27
CA ARG A 653 -24.71 -20.66 5.84
C ARG A 653 -23.45 -21.20 5.20
N ALA A 654 -22.49 -20.32 4.98
CA ALA A 654 -21.20 -20.74 4.48
C ALA A 654 -20.46 -21.55 5.56
N ASP A 655 -20.14 -22.80 5.24
CA ASP A 655 -19.32 -23.71 6.06
C ASP A 655 -17.86 -23.77 5.55
N THR A 656 -17.62 -23.28 4.33
CA THR A 656 -16.29 -23.20 3.72
C THR A 656 -15.87 -21.76 3.47
N ARG A 657 -14.60 -21.47 3.77
CA ARG A 657 -13.92 -20.20 3.49
C ARG A 657 -12.61 -20.49 2.77
N LYS A 658 -12.45 -19.96 1.56
CA LYS A 658 -11.21 -20.11 0.78
C LYS A 658 -10.65 -18.74 0.42
N VAL A 659 -9.40 -18.46 0.79
CA VAL A 659 -8.70 -17.25 0.31
C VAL A 659 -8.29 -17.49 -1.13
N VAL A 660 -8.93 -16.78 -2.06
CA VAL A 660 -8.62 -16.91 -3.49
C VAL A 660 -7.33 -16.17 -3.80
N LEU A 661 -7.20 -14.92 -3.34
CA LEU A 661 -6.02 -14.07 -3.47
C LEU A 661 -5.92 -13.11 -2.27
N SER A 662 -4.70 -12.71 -1.92
CA SER A 662 -4.34 -11.77 -0.85
C SER A 662 -3.22 -10.84 -1.29
N GLY A 663 -2.89 -9.84 -0.46
CA GLY A 663 -1.87 -8.84 -0.79
C GLY A 663 -2.44 -7.60 -1.47
N PHE A 664 -3.75 -7.37 -1.35
CA PHE A 664 -4.38 -6.12 -1.78
C PHE A 664 -4.07 -5.00 -0.77
N GLY A 665 -3.83 -3.79 -1.28
CA GLY A 665 -3.36 -2.66 -0.48
C GLY A 665 -4.40 -2.11 0.50
N VAL A 666 -3.95 -1.75 1.70
CA VAL A 666 -4.79 -1.29 2.82
C VAL A 666 -4.44 0.12 3.32
N GLY A 667 -3.74 0.91 2.50
CA GLY A 667 -3.20 2.21 2.90
C GLY A 667 -4.25 3.28 3.16
N ASP A 668 -5.40 3.15 2.53
CA ASP A 668 -6.63 3.88 2.82
C ASP A 668 -7.80 2.91 2.75
N THR A 669 -8.53 2.76 3.85
CA THR A 669 -9.66 1.83 3.98
C THR A 669 -10.89 2.28 3.20
N HIS A 670 -10.94 3.53 2.78
CA HIS A 670 -11.95 4.03 1.85
C HIS A 670 -11.66 3.63 0.39
N GLN A 671 -10.53 2.97 0.14
CA GLN A 671 -9.99 2.73 -1.21
C GLN A 671 -9.56 1.27 -1.42
N LEU A 672 -10.07 0.34 -0.60
CA LEU A 672 -9.74 -1.08 -0.69
C LEU A 672 -10.24 -1.70 -2.00
N VAL A 673 -9.89 -2.97 -2.21
CA VAL A 673 -10.51 -3.75 -3.28
C VAL A 673 -12.03 -3.81 -3.06
N ASN A 674 -12.78 -3.46 -4.10
CA ASN A 674 -14.21 -3.25 -3.99
C ASN A 674 -14.95 -3.57 -5.30
N SER A 675 -16.29 -3.62 -5.22
CA SER A 675 -17.18 -3.65 -6.38
C SER A 675 -16.90 -4.79 -7.36
N ILE A 676 -16.85 -6.03 -6.85
CA ILE A 676 -16.55 -7.23 -7.63
C ILE A 676 -17.76 -7.68 -8.46
N THR A 677 -17.57 -8.01 -9.74
CA THR A 677 -18.66 -8.44 -10.62
C THR A 677 -18.14 -9.33 -11.75
N TYR A 678 -18.97 -10.21 -12.30
CA TYR A 678 -18.64 -10.94 -13.52
C TYR A 678 -18.67 -10.06 -14.77
N GLY A 679 -17.65 -10.23 -15.60
CA GLY A 679 -17.66 -9.78 -16.99
C GLY A 679 -18.29 -10.81 -17.92
N PRO A 680 -18.63 -10.42 -19.17
CA PRO A 680 -19.27 -11.29 -20.15
C PRO A 680 -18.42 -12.51 -20.56
N ASP A 681 -17.13 -12.51 -20.23
CA ASP A 681 -16.18 -13.60 -20.49
C ASP A 681 -16.03 -14.58 -19.31
N GLY A 682 -16.83 -14.42 -18.25
CA GLY A 682 -16.77 -15.23 -17.04
C GLY A 682 -15.58 -14.91 -16.12
N SER A 683 -14.87 -13.81 -16.37
CA SER A 683 -13.84 -13.29 -15.43
C SER A 683 -14.47 -12.36 -14.39
N LEU A 684 -13.88 -12.30 -13.20
CA LEU A 684 -14.27 -11.37 -12.15
C LEU A 684 -13.51 -10.06 -12.32
N TRP A 685 -14.23 -8.94 -12.32
CA TRP A 685 -13.69 -7.60 -12.40
C TRP A 685 -13.96 -6.86 -11.10
N PHE A 686 -12.98 -6.12 -10.61
CA PHE A 686 -13.08 -5.33 -9.37
C PHE A 686 -12.08 -4.18 -9.42
N THR A 687 -12.18 -3.25 -8.49
CA THR A 687 -11.33 -2.05 -8.49
C THR A 687 -10.65 -1.84 -7.15
N GLN A 688 -9.62 -1.00 -7.15
CA GLN A 688 -8.99 -0.45 -5.94
C GLN A 688 -8.73 1.04 -6.12
N GLY A 689 -8.58 1.80 -5.03
CA GLY A 689 -8.34 3.25 -5.06
C GLY A 689 -6.87 3.66 -4.87
N LEU A 690 -6.64 4.97 -4.75
CA LEU A 690 -5.32 5.61 -4.91
C LEU A 690 -4.22 5.11 -3.95
N HIS A 691 -4.54 4.83 -2.69
CA HIS A 691 -3.57 4.41 -1.66
C HIS A 691 -3.60 2.90 -1.39
N ALA A 692 -4.22 2.12 -2.30
CA ALA A 692 -4.08 0.67 -2.32
C ALA A 692 -2.87 0.29 -3.18
N PHE A 693 -1.76 -0.07 -2.53
CA PHE A 693 -0.57 -0.63 -3.16
C PHE A 693 -0.64 -2.15 -3.08
N SER A 694 -0.94 -2.80 -4.19
CA SER A 694 -1.23 -4.22 -4.23
C SER A 694 -0.09 -5.01 -4.86
N ARG A 695 0.28 -6.10 -4.19
CA ARG A 695 1.29 -7.07 -4.60
C ARG A 695 0.73 -8.45 -4.30
N VAL A 696 0.29 -9.15 -5.35
CA VAL A 696 -0.47 -10.39 -5.22
C VAL A 696 0.34 -11.53 -5.82
N GLU A 697 0.69 -12.50 -4.98
CA GLU A 697 1.33 -13.74 -5.43
C GLU A 697 0.32 -14.60 -6.20
N THR A 698 0.72 -15.12 -7.36
CA THR A 698 -0.10 -16.04 -8.16
C THR A 698 0.79 -17.13 -8.77
N PRO A 699 0.21 -18.25 -9.24
CA PRO A 699 0.95 -19.24 -10.03
C PRO A 699 1.55 -18.69 -11.34
N TRP A 700 1.22 -17.45 -11.73
CA TRP A 700 1.77 -16.75 -12.88
C TRP A 700 2.89 -15.76 -12.51
N GLY A 701 3.28 -15.70 -11.22
CA GLY A 701 4.18 -14.70 -10.66
C GLY A 701 3.42 -13.62 -9.88
N ILE A 702 4.10 -12.50 -9.61
CA ILE A 702 3.56 -11.40 -8.80
C ILE A 702 2.78 -10.43 -9.69
N ALA A 703 1.47 -10.33 -9.46
CA ALA A 703 0.62 -9.29 -10.04
C ALA A 703 0.73 -8.00 -9.21
N ARG A 704 0.79 -6.85 -9.90
CA ARG A 704 1.06 -5.55 -9.26
C ARG A 704 0.08 -4.47 -9.75
N LEU A 705 -0.45 -3.68 -8.81
CA LEU A 705 -1.04 -2.36 -9.09
C LEU A 705 -0.66 -1.41 -7.96
N ASP A 706 -0.04 -0.29 -8.33
CA ASP A 706 0.54 0.65 -7.37
C ASP A 706 -0.43 1.73 -6.89
N ARG A 707 -1.55 1.92 -7.59
CA ARG A 707 -2.50 3.00 -7.32
C ARG A 707 -3.89 2.55 -7.74
N SER A 708 -4.82 3.50 -7.79
CA SER A 708 -6.15 3.28 -8.30
C SER A 708 -6.15 2.73 -9.72
N ALA A 709 -6.88 1.64 -9.91
CA ALA A 709 -6.83 0.81 -11.10
C ALA A 709 -7.94 -0.26 -11.07
N VAL A 710 -8.03 -1.03 -12.17
CA VAL A 710 -9.01 -2.10 -12.36
C VAL A 710 -8.29 -3.45 -12.39
N TRP A 711 -8.84 -4.43 -11.70
CA TRP A 711 -8.41 -5.82 -11.72
C TRP A 711 -9.34 -6.68 -12.56
N ARG A 712 -8.76 -7.68 -13.24
CA ARG A 712 -9.48 -8.81 -13.84
C ARG A 712 -8.88 -10.11 -13.35
N LEU A 713 -9.67 -10.89 -12.63
CA LEU A 713 -9.33 -12.22 -12.16
C LEU A 713 -10.04 -13.27 -13.00
N ARG A 714 -9.30 -14.24 -13.52
CA ARG A 714 -9.83 -15.47 -14.10
C ARG A 714 -9.74 -16.59 -13.07
N PRO A 715 -10.83 -16.97 -12.37
CA PRO A 715 -10.77 -17.89 -11.23
C PRO A 715 -10.25 -19.28 -11.62
N GLY A 716 -10.67 -19.79 -12.78
CA GLY A 716 -10.27 -21.11 -13.26
C GLY A 716 -8.77 -21.28 -13.53
N SER A 717 -8.06 -20.18 -13.80
CA SER A 717 -6.60 -20.18 -13.99
C SER A 717 -5.82 -19.42 -12.90
N ILE A 718 -6.52 -18.81 -11.93
CA ILE A 718 -5.94 -17.91 -10.91
C ILE A 718 -5.02 -16.86 -11.56
N ARG A 719 -5.46 -16.30 -12.70
CA ARG A 719 -4.70 -15.26 -13.38
C ARG A 719 -5.31 -13.91 -13.06
N LEU A 720 -4.51 -13.04 -12.45
CA LEU A 720 -4.88 -11.68 -12.10
C LEU A 720 -4.12 -10.72 -13.02
N ASP A 721 -4.86 -9.95 -13.82
CA ASP A 721 -4.30 -8.91 -14.67
C ASP A 721 -4.81 -7.53 -14.19
N GLY A 722 -3.90 -6.54 -14.15
CA GLY A 722 -4.22 -5.16 -13.79
C GLY A 722 -4.32 -4.25 -15.02
N PHE A 723 -5.30 -3.34 -15.01
CA PHE A 723 -5.57 -2.38 -16.07
C PHE A 723 -5.59 -0.97 -15.51
N PHE A 724 -5.30 0.03 -16.36
CA PHE A 724 -5.34 1.46 -15.98
C PHE A 724 -4.43 1.83 -14.79
N GLY A 725 -3.26 1.20 -14.69
CA GLY A 725 -2.28 1.47 -13.62
C GLY A 725 -1.79 2.93 -13.59
N GLY A 726 -1.11 3.32 -12.50
CA GLY A 726 -0.60 4.69 -12.34
C GLY A 726 -1.67 5.75 -12.08
N GLY A 727 -2.85 5.33 -11.60
CA GLY A 727 -3.99 6.20 -11.29
C GLY A 727 -4.84 6.59 -12.50
N MET A 728 -4.71 5.88 -13.62
CA MET A 728 -5.41 6.23 -14.86
C MET A 728 -6.92 5.88 -14.84
N ALA A 729 -7.39 5.15 -13.84
CA ALA A 729 -8.82 4.86 -13.63
C ALA A 729 -9.53 5.88 -12.72
N GLY A 730 -8.91 7.03 -12.45
CA GLY A 730 -9.37 7.98 -11.43
C GLY A 730 -8.89 7.62 -10.03
N ALA A 731 -8.78 8.57 -9.10
CA ALA A 731 -8.25 8.34 -7.75
C ALA A 731 -9.20 7.51 -6.86
N ASN A 732 -10.51 7.60 -7.10
CA ASN A 732 -11.54 6.92 -6.34
C ASN A 732 -12.34 5.91 -7.18
N CYS A 733 -11.67 4.89 -7.74
CA CYS A 733 -12.32 3.84 -8.53
C CYS A 733 -13.33 3.02 -7.70
N TRP A 734 -14.55 2.87 -8.22
CA TRP A 734 -15.65 2.17 -7.57
C TRP A 734 -16.47 1.29 -8.52
N GLY A 735 -15.81 0.27 -9.06
CA GLY A 735 -16.43 -0.80 -9.83
C GLY A 735 -16.36 -0.67 -11.34
N VAL A 736 -16.83 -1.72 -11.98
CA VAL A 736 -16.88 -1.89 -13.43
C VAL A 736 -18.34 -2.16 -13.83
N ALA A 737 -18.71 -1.78 -15.05
CA ALA A 737 -19.97 -2.09 -15.69
C ALA A 737 -19.71 -2.48 -17.15
N PHE A 738 -20.65 -3.24 -17.72
CA PHE A 738 -20.59 -3.67 -19.11
C PHE A 738 -21.87 -3.28 -19.82
N ASP A 739 -21.77 -2.91 -21.09
CA ASP A 739 -22.93 -2.79 -21.96
C ASP A 739 -23.26 -4.13 -22.66
N ASP A 740 -24.34 -4.13 -23.42
CA ASP A 740 -24.81 -5.31 -24.18
C ASP A 740 -23.84 -5.75 -25.29
N TYR A 741 -22.84 -4.93 -25.62
CA TYR A 741 -21.77 -5.23 -26.59
C TYR A 741 -20.49 -5.72 -25.91
N GLY A 742 -20.48 -5.83 -24.57
CA GLY A 742 -19.33 -6.22 -23.77
C GLY A 742 -18.27 -5.13 -23.63
N GLN A 743 -18.60 -3.87 -23.92
CA GLN A 743 -17.70 -2.74 -23.66
C GLN A 743 -17.56 -2.51 -22.17
N VAL A 744 -16.34 -2.23 -21.73
CA VAL A 744 -16.01 -2.09 -20.31
C VAL A 744 -16.04 -0.62 -19.91
N PHE A 745 -16.89 -0.28 -18.94
CA PHE A 745 -16.95 1.03 -18.30
C PHE A 745 -16.43 0.89 -16.87
N HIS A 746 -15.51 1.76 -16.46
CA HIS A 746 -15.11 1.84 -15.06
C HIS A 746 -15.76 3.07 -14.42
N LYS A 747 -16.14 2.93 -13.15
CA LYS A 747 -16.78 3.97 -12.36
C LYS A 747 -15.72 4.62 -11.47
N SER A 748 -15.69 5.95 -11.43
CA SER A 748 -14.88 6.71 -10.48
C SER A 748 -15.77 7.68 -9.72
N GLY A 749 -15.55 7.79 -8.42
CA GLY A 749 -16.17 8.80 -7.55
C GLY A 749 -15.43 10.15 -7.58
N ASP A 750 -14.45 10.31 -8.48
CA ASP A 750 -13.80 11.61 -8.66
C ASP A 750 -14.81 12.65 -9.16
N ARG A 751 -14.68 13.88 -8.67
CA ARG A 751 -15.48 14.99 -9.18
C ARG A 751 -15.05 15.28 -10.62
N PRO A 752 -16.00 15.49 -11.55
CA PRO A 752 -15.72 15.82 -12.95
C PRO A 752 -14.79 17.02 -13.13
#